data_AF-A0A9D7Y084-F1
#
_entry.id   AF-A0A9D7Y084-F1
#
_cell.length_a   1.000
_cell.length_b   1.000
_cell.length_c   1.000
_cell.angle_alpha   90.00
_cell.angle_beta   90.00
_cell.angle_gamma   90.00
#
_symmetry.space_group_name_H-M   'P 1'
#
loop_
_entity.id
_entity.type
_entity.pdbx_description
1 polymer ?
#
loop_
_entity_poly.entity_id
_entity_poly.type
_entity_poly.pdbx_seq_one_letter_code
_entity_poly.pdbx_strand_id
1 'polypeptide(L)'
;MAGRIRAEDILAVKERTSIEEVVREHVTLTRRGSALVGLCPFHDEKTGSFNVNPHNGFYHCYGCGVGGDVIKFVSDIEHLTFTEAVERLAGKVGVELRYEDGGGRREEAGGAGRRARLIEAHRVAQEFYAAYLLAAGDARAGRDFMRERGFDGAVAKRFGVGFAPRGGEELVRHLRSKGFTDDELVTGGLAGRGSRGLYDRFRGRLVWPIHDITGDTVGFGARRIFPDDRIEAKYLNTSETPIYKKSTVLYGLDAAKKAISSQRVAVVVEGYTDVMACHLAGVETAVASCGTAFGIDHIKVLRRIMRDEADLEPARVIFTFDGDAAGQAAAMKAFKEDQRWMSQSFVAVAPGGKDPCELRQSDGDPAVRELVEDAVPMFEFAVRTTVTRFDLDTAEGRVQAASAIAPILLGIRDAKLGMQYKGKAAGLIGFAPEELDPYLKEAKGRAGSAAAGRAAGERNSGDRGSGASGSGASGSGGGGSADPRHEGGDRHEVGEESLEPSDAELAASLPLPNLRDPVVQAERQLLQCLLQFPDVVDPLSLPLLEVGDFSAPAHQVVFSTVAGVGLPAPTMSAPAWHSALAEAAPLAIHPMLAELAVAPLPVLLDPTTGRPAARYVDSLVTRVREVALSRQIADTLGQLRRQDASPDSDPDRRRATAIRLQDLQRALAALRDRDDE
;
A
#
# COMPACT_ATOMS: atom_id res chain seq x y z
N MET A 1 -13.42 -8.56 -4.35
CA MET A 1 -13.13 -7.12 -4.54
C MET A 1 -14.22 -6.36 -3.82
N ALA A 2 -13.88 -5.42 -2.94
CA ALA A 2 -14.87 -4.45 -2.47
C ALA A 2 -15.42 -3.71 -3.70
N GLY A 3 -16.72 -3.39 -3.70
CA GLY A 3 -17.31 -2.58 -4.78
C GLY A 3 -16.60 -1.24 -4.88
N ARG A 4 -16.77 -0.52 -6.00
CA ARG A 4 -16.25 0.84 -6.14
C ARG A 4 -17.15 1.77 -5.33
N ILE A 5 -16.62 2.57 -4.41
CA ILE A 5 -17.43 3.58 -3.69
C ILE A 5 -17.90 4.62 -4.72
N ARG A 6 -19.17 5.04 -4.62
CA ARG A 6 -19.74 6.09 -5.48
C ARG A 6 -18.93 7.38 -5.36
N ALA A 7 -18.64 8.00 -6.50
CA ALA A 7 -17.89 9.26 -6.55
C ALA A 7 -18.54 10.36 -5.69
N GLU A 8 -19.88 10.44 -5.69
CA GLU A 8 -20.67 11.37 -4.86
C GLU A 8 -20.37 11.22 -3.37
N ASP A 9 -20.23 9.99 -2.87
CA ASP A 9 -20.03 9.75 -1.44
C ASP A 9 -18.58 10.01 -1.04
N ILE A 10 -17.62 9.71 -1.92
CA ILE A 10 -16.22 10.11 -1.75
C ILE A 10 -16.12 11.64 -1.65
N LEU A 11 -16.83 12.37 -2.51
CA LEU A 11 -16.85 13.83 -2.48
C LEU A 11 -17.49 14.33 -1.18
N ALA A 12 -18.63 13.77 -0.76
CA ALA A 12 -19.29 14.14 0.48
C ALA A 12 -18.38 13.92 1.72
N VAL A 13 -17.57 12.86 1.71
CA VAL A 13 -16.55 12.63 2.75
C VAL A 13 -15.50 13.74 2.72
N LYS A 14 -14.95 14.09 1.55
CA LYS A 14 -13.95 15.17 1.42
C LYS A 14 -14.49 16.52 1.91
N GLU A 15 -15.71 16.88 1.54
CA GLU A 15 -16.30 18.18 1.88
C GLU A 15 -16.64 18.31 3.36
N ARG A 16 -17.05 17.21 4.02
CA ARG A 16 -17.38 17.21 5.45
C ARG A 16 -16.18 17.01 6.37
N THR A 17 -15.04 16.62 5.81
CA THR A 17 -13.82 16.36 6.59
C THR A 17 -12.91 17.58 6.58
N SER A 18 -12.68 18.17 7.75
CA SER A 18 -11.66 19.22 7.89
C SER A 18 -10.26 18.61 7.83
N ILE A 19 -9.49 18.90 6.77
CA ILE A 19 -8.10 18.48 6.66
C ILE A 19 -7.24 19.05 7.81
N GLU A 20 -7.54 20.26 8.28
CA GLU A 20 -6.84 20.86 9.41
C GLU A 20 -7.03 20.03 10.68
N GLU A 21 -8.27 19.67 11.01
CA GLU A 21 -8.56 18.88 12.22
C GLU A 21 -7.90 17.50 12.16
N VAL A 22 -8.00 16.83 11.00
CA VAL A 22 -7.36 15.53 10.78
C VAL A 22 -5.85 15.61 10.93
N VAL A 23 -5.19 16.61 10.32
CA VAL A 23 -3.73 16.75 10.43
C VAL A 23 -3.31 17.11 11.85
N ARG A 24 -4.08 17.96 12.56
CA ARG A 24 -3.76 18.38 13.95
C ARG A 24 -3.73 17.23 14.95
N GLU A 25 -4.37 16.10 14.64
CA GLU A 25 -4.28 14.87 15.45
C GLU A 25 -2.86 14.26 15.43
N HIS A 26 -2.05 14.59 14.41
CA HIS A 26 -0.72 14.03 14.20
C HIS A 26 0.40 15.07 14.29
N VAL A 27 0.12 16.33 13.93
CA VAL A 27 1.13 17.38 13.74
C VAL A 27 0.70 18.69 14.42
N THR A 28 1.64 19.34 15.12
CA THR A 28 1.43 20.71 15.59
C THR A 28 1.55 21.70 14.42
N LEU A 29 0.44 22.37 14.08
CA LEU A 29 0.37 23.35 12.99
C LEU A 29 0.30 24.79 13.50
N THR A 30 1.08 25.68 12.88
CA THR A 30 1.09 27.13 13.12
C THR A 30 0.69 27.89 11.85
N ARG A 31 -0.15 28.92 11.96
CA ARG A 31 -0.59 29.72 10.80
C ARG A 31 0.56 30.56 10.22
N ARG A 32 0.75 30.51 8.89
CA ARG A 32 1.63 31.41 8.13
C ARG A 32 0.93 31.84 6.84
N GLY A 33 0.40 33.07 6.82
CA GLY A 33 -0.41 33.56 5.71
C GLY A 33 -1.71 32.75 5.56
N SER A 34 -2.01 32.30 4.33
CA SER A 34 -3.16 31.47 4.00
C SER A 34 -2.98 29.99 4.36
N ALA A 35 -1.75 29.53 4.63
CA ALA A 35 -1.44 28.14 4.94
C ALA A 35 -1.16 27.91 6.44
N LEU A 36 -1.22 26.65 6.83
CA LEU A 36 -0.78 26.13 8.13
C LEU A 36 0.52 25.36 7.94
N VAL A 37 1.51 25.58 8.81
CA VAL A 37 2.85 24.98 8.68
C VAL A 37 3.21 24.19 9.93
N GLY A 38 3.80 23.01 9.75
CA GLY A 38 4.29 22.14 10.81
C GLY A 38 5.49 21.29 10.37
N LEU A 39 5.97 20.43 11.27
CA LEU A 39 6.93 19.38 10.93
C LEU A 39 6.21 18.26 10.18
N CYS A 40 6.85 17.74 9.14
CA CYS A 40 6.29 16.66 8.35
C CYS A 40 6.17 15.37 9.17
N PRO A 41 5.00 14.70 9.14
CA PRO A 41 4.83 13.42 9.84
C PRO A 41 5.36 12.22 9.03
N PHE A 42 5.81 12.45 7.79
CA PHE A 42 6.24 11.40 6.85
C PHE A 42 7.76 11.27 6.69
N HIS A 43 8.54 12.20 7.23
CA HIS A 43 10.00 12.14 7.25
C HIS A 43 10.54 12.98 8.41
N ASP A 44 11.76 12.67 8.87
CA ASP A 44 12.39 13.42 9.95
C ASP A 44 12.98 14.74 9.47
N GLU A 45 12.52 15.85 10.05
CA GLU A 45 13.03 17.18 9.79
C GLU A 45 13.08 18.06 11.05
N LYS A 46 13.91 19.10 11.03
CA LYS A 46 14.05 20.07 12.14
C LYS A 46 13.34 21.39 11.90
N THR A 47 12.97 21.66 10.66
CA THR A 47 12.32 22.91 10.22
C THR A 47 11.01 22.57 9.54
N GLY A 48 9.92 23.27 9.85
CA GLY A 48 8.62 22.94 9.29
C GLY A 48 8.54 23.18 7.79
N SER A 49 8.51 22.09 7.01
CA SER A 49 8.29 22.12 5.56
C SER A 49 6.90 21.62 5.15
N PHE A 50 6.13 21.08 6.10
CA PHE A 50 4.79 20.56 5.89
C PHE A 50 3.75 21.68 5.89
N ASN A 51 3.14 21.93 4.74
CA ASN A 51 2.13 22.98 4.55
C ASN A 51 0.75 22.36 4.32
N VAL A 52 -0.28 22.93 4.92
CA VAL A 52 -1.69 22.55 4.75
C VAL A 52 -2.49 23.79 4.37
N ASN A 53 -3.30 23.68 3.32
CA ASN A 53 -4.28 24.69 2.95
C ASN A 53 -5.70 24.15 3.25
N PRO A 54 -6.33 24.58 4.37
CA PRO A 54 -7.65 24.09 4.75
C PRO A 54 -8.75 24.44 3.76
N HIS A 55 -8.63 25.55 3.04
CA HIS A 55 -9.63 26.01 2.09
C HIS A 55 -9.70 25.09 0.85
N ASN A 56 -8.52 24.73 0.33
CA ASN A 56 -8.41 23.90 -0.86
C ASN A 56 -8.47 22.39 -0.53
N GLY A 57 -8.30 22.04 0.75
CA GLY A 57 -8.32 20.64 1.18
C GLY A 57 -7.06 19.85 0.85
N PHE A 58 -5.92 20.53 0.66
CA PHE A 58 -4.63 19.92 0.30
C PHE A 58 -3.54 20.14 1.34
N TYR A 59 -2.58 19.22 1.35
CA TYR A 59 -1.30 19.36 2.01
C TYR A 59 -0.14 19.09 1.04
N HIS A 60 1.02 19.67 1.33
CA HIS A 60 2.26 19.38 0.64
C HIS A 60 3.47 19.58 1.57
N CYS A 61 4.42 18.66 1.53
CA CYS A 61 5.69 18.75 2.22
C CYS A 61 6.81 19.17 1.26
N TYR A 62 7.40 20.36 1.48
CA TYR A 62 8.52 20.82 0.64
C TYR A 62 9.85 20.12 0.94
N GLY A 63 9.97 19.38 2.04
CA GLY A 63 11.15 18.58 2.36
C GLY A 63 11.19 17.25 1.61
N CYS A 64 10.10 16.48 1.64
CA CYS A 64 10.05 15.14 1.06
C CYS A 64 9.14 14.99 -0.19
N GLY A 65 8.46 16.05 -0.61
CA GLY A 65 7.59 16.06 -1.80
C GLY A 65 6.24 15.36 -1.65
N VAL A 66 5.95 14.76 -0.49
CA VAL A 66 4.65 14.11 -0.25
C VAL A 66 3.55 15.18 -0.16
N GLY A 67 2.48 15.00 -0.92
CA GLY A 67 1.31 15.88 -0.92
C GLY A 67 0.05 15.18 -1.40
N GLY A 68 -1.10 15.75 -1.09
CA GLY A 68 -2.40 15.18 -1.42
C GLY A 68 -3.56 15.83 -0.69
N ASP A 69 -4.74 15.22 -0.83
CA ASP A 69 -5.94 15.61 -0.08
C ASP A 69 -6.02 14.91 1.29
N VAL A 70 -7.10 15.16 2.03
CA VAL A 70 -7.34 14.57 3.35
C VAL A 70 -7.41 13.03 3.33
N ILE A 71 -7.92 12.43 2.25
CA ILE A 71 -8.01 10.98 2.12
C ILE A 71 -6.61 10.41 1.95
N LYS A 72 -5.81 11.02 1.07
CA LYS A 72 -4.40 10.62 0.88
C LYS A 72 -3.60 10.80 2.16
N PHE A 73 -3.81 11.87 2.92
CA PHE A 73 -3.17 12.07 4.22
C PHE A 73 -3.45 10.90 5.17
N VAL A 74 -4.72 10.55 5.37
CA VAL A 74 -5.15 9.44 6.25
C VAL A 74 -4.63 8.10 5.74
N SER A 75 -4.72 7.87 4.43
CA SER A 75 -4.20 6.67 3.76
C SER A 75 -2.71 6.48 4.04
N ASP A 76 -1.91 7.54 3.87
CA ASP A 76 -0.46 7.47 4.03
C ASP A 76 -0.05 7.38 5.51
N ILE A 77 -0.67 8.19 6.41
CA ILE A 77 -0.27 8.25 7.82
C ILE A 77 -0.73 7.04 8.64
N GLU A 78 -1.86 6.44 8.26
CA GLU A 78 -2.41 5.27 8.92
C GLU A 78 -2.12 3.96 8.17
N HIS A 79 -1.45 4.04 7.02
CA HIS A 79 -1.15 2.91 6.13
C HIS A 79 -2.40 2.14 5.65
N LEU A 80 -3.46 2.89 5.34
CA LEU A 80 -4.73 2.38 4.84
C LEU A 80 -4.75 2.38 3.31
N THR A 81 -5.49 1.46 2.70
CA THR A 81 -5.91 1.61 1.30
C THR A 81 -6.81 2.84 1.15
N PHE A 82 -6.98 3.30 -0.08
CA PHE A 82 -7.92 4.37 -0.41
C PHE A 82 -9.34 4.09 0.14
N THR A 83 -9.89 2.90 -0.12
CA THR A 83 -11.22 2.49 0.38
C THR A 83 -11.30 2.52 1.90
N GLU A 84 -10.28 1.97 2.59
CA GLU A 84 -10.22 1.96 4.06
C GLU A 84 -10.14 3.39 4.62
N ALA A 85 -9.37 4.29 3.99
CA ALA A 85 -9.29 5.70 4.39
C ALA A 85 -10.61 6.43 4.20
N VAL A 86 -11.32 6.19 3.09
CA VAL A 86 -12.67 6.75 2.84
C VAL A 86 -13.67 6.23 3.89
N GLU A 87 -13.69 4.93 4.15
CA GLU A 87 -14.57 4.30 5.14
C GLU A 87 -14.33 4.87 6.56
N ARG A 88 -13.06 5.04 6.94
CA ARG A 88 -12.67 5.62 8.22
C ARG A 88 -13.15 7.07 8.36
N LEU A 89 -12.89 7.90 7.36
CA LEU A 89 -13.31 9.30 7.36
C LEU A 89 -14.84 9.41 7.34
N ALA A 90 -15.52 8.59 6.53
CA ALA A 90 -16.98 8.53 6.48
C ALA A 90 -17.60 8.19 7.84
N GLY A 91 -17.03 7.23 8.57
CA GLY A 91 -17.45 6.91 9.94
C GLY A 91 -17.27 8.09 10.90
N LYS A 92 -16.19 8.87 10.76
CA LYS A 92 -15.90 10.04 11.60
C LYS A 92 -16.86 11.20 11.37
N VAL A 93 -17.26 11.44 10.12
CA VAL A 93 -18.15 12.54 9.72
C VAL A 93 -19.62 12.13 9.52
N GLY A 94 -19.96 10.87 9.80
CA GLY A 94 -21.32 10.35 9.67
C GLY A 94 -21.85 10.32 8.24
N VAL A 95 -21.00 10.05 7.24
CA VAL A 95 -21.40 9.86 5.84
C VAL A 95 -21.65 8.38 5.58
N GLU A 96 -22.79 8.05 4.97
CA GLU A 96 -23.11 6.69 4.55
C GLU A 96 -22.56 6.44 3.13
N LEU A 97 -21.78 5.37 2.97
CA LEU A 97 -21.13 5.04 1.69
C LEU A 97 -21.96 4.02 0.89
N ARG A 98 -22.17 4.33 -0.38
CA ARG A 98 -22.80 3.47 -1.40
C ARG A 98 -21.74 2.98 -2.39
N TYR A 99 -21.93 1.78 -2.92
CA TYR A 99 -20.99 1.14 -3.84
C TYR A 99 -21.65 0.82 -5.18
N GLU A 100 -20.91 0.96 -6.29
CA GLU A 100 -21.30 0.59 -7.65
C GLU A 100 -20.88 -0.85 -7.96
N ASP A 101 -21.82 -1.59 -8.56
CA ASP A 101 -21.76 -2.97 -9.07
C ASP A 101 -20.62 -3.88 -8.59
N GLY A 102 -20.96 -4.69 -7.59
CA GLY A 102 -20.46 -6.06 -7.43
C GLY A 102 -21.64 -7.01 -7.49
N GLY A 103 -21.98 -7.50 -8.69
CA GLY A 103 -23.04 -8.48 -8.91
C GLY A 103 -22.80 -9.76 -8.10
N GLY A 104 -23.60 -9.95 -7.06
CA GLY A 104 -23.52 -11.08 -6.15
C GLY A 104 -24.17 -10.75 -4.81
N ARG A 105 -25.49 -10.53 -4.83
CA ARG A 105 -26.40 -10.34 -3.68
C ARG A 105 -25.75 -9.90 -2.36
N ARG A 106 -25.63 -8.59 -2.18
CA ARG A 106 -25.77 -7.94 -0.87
C ARG A 106 -26.71 -6.76 -1.04
N GLU A 107 -27.99 -7.05 -0.82
CA GLU A 107 -29.03 -6.04 -0.65
C GLU A 107 -28.69 -5.18 0.58
N GLU A 108 -28.87 -3.87 0.39
CA GLU A 108 -29.08 -2.80 1.37
C GLU A 108 -27.83 -2.27 2.11
N ALA A 109 -27.52 -0.99 1.85
CA ALA A 109 -27.36 0.18 2.76
C ALA A 109 -26.96 0.02 4.25
N GLY A 110 -26.75 -1.19 4.77
CA GLY A 110 -26.36 -1.49 6.15
C GLY A 110 -24.93 -1.98 6.30
N GLY A 111 -24.12 -2.06 5.24
CA GLY A 111 -22.76 -2.64 5.30
C GLY A 111 -21.79 -1.85 6.20
N ALA A 112 -21.74 -0.53 6.03
CA ALA A 112 -20.90 0.35 6.86
C ALA A 112 -21.42 0.44 8.30
N GLY A 113 -22.75 0.60 8.47
CA GLY A 113 -23.39 0.61 9.79
C GLY A 113 -23.21 -0.71 10.55
N ARG A 114 -23.31 -1.85 9.85
CA ARG A 114 -23.07 -3.18 10.42
C ARG A 114 -21.61 -3.37 10.82
N ARG A 115 -20.64 -2.96 9.99
CA ARG A 115 -19.21 -3.03 10.36
C ARG A 115 -18.93 -2.20 11.61
N ALA A 116 -19.39 -0.96 11.68
CA ALA A 116 -19.24 -0.09 12.85
C ALA A 116 -19.86 -0.70 14.11
N ARG A 117 -21.07 -1.27 14.01
CA ARG A 117 -21.74 -1.98 15.12
C ARG A 117 -20.96 -3.20 15.61
N LEU A 118 -20.36 -3.97 14.70
CA LEU A 118 -19.53 -5.11 15.09
C LEU A 118 -18.24 -4.68 15.78
N ILE A 119 -17.58 -3.62 15.29
CA ILE A 119 -16.38 -3.04 15.93
C ILE A 119 -16.74 -2.56 17.35
N GLU A 120 -17.83 -1.81 17.51
CA GLU A 120 -18.28 -1.31 18.80
C GLU A 120 -18.61 -2.46 19.78
N ALA A 121 -19.22 -3.54 19.31
CA ALA A 121 -19.44 -4.74 20.13
C ALA A 121 -18.13 -5.37 20.62
N HIS A 122 -17.08 -5.39 19.79
CA HIS A 122 -15.76 -5.91 20.17
C HIS A 122 -15.03 -4.99 21.14
N ARG A 123 -15.13 -3.67 20.96
CA ARG A 123 -14.60 -2.67 21.90
C ARG A 123 -15.21 -2.87 23.30
N VAL A 124 -16.54 -2.98 23.39
CA VAL A 124 -17.24 -3.26 24.66
C VAL A 124 -16.88 -4.63 25.22
N ALA A 125 -16.70 -5.65 24.38
CA ALA A 125 -16.26 -6.98 24.82
C ALA A 125 -14.84 -6.96 25.40
N GLN A 126 -13.91 -6.19 24.81
CA GLN A 126 -12.56 -6.00 25.33
C GLN A 126 -12.58 -5.34 26.71
N GLU A 127 -13.36 -4.26 26.89
CA GLU A 127 -13.54 -3.60 28.18
C GLU A 127 -14.08 -4.56 29.24
N PHE A 128 -15.08 -5.37 28.87
CA PHE A 128 -15.66 -6.40 29.73
C PHE A 128 -14.62 -7.42 30.18
N TYR A 129 -13.84 -7.99 29.26
CA TYR A 129 -12.81 -8.98 29.59
C TYR A 129 -11.68 -8.39 30.42
N ALA A 130 -11.24 -7.17 30.13
CA ALA A 130 -10.20 -6.48 30.91
C ALA A 130 -10.67 -6.21 32.35
N ALA A 131 -11.90 -5.71 32.53
CA ALA A 131 -12.49 -5.49 33.84
C ALA A 131 -12.63 -6.81 34.63
N TYR A 132 -13.04 -7.89 33.95
CA TYR A 132 -13.18 -9.20 34.58
C TYR A 132 -11.85 -9.78 35.07
N LEU A 133 -10.78 -9.64 34.28
CA LEU A 133 -9.43 -10.07 34.69
C LEU A 133 -8.98 -9.41 36.00
N LEU A 134 -9.37 -8.16 36.25
CA LEU A 134 -9.00 -7.41 37.45
C LEU A 134 -9.88 -7.77 38.66
N ALA A 135 -11.20 -7.84 38.45
CA ALA A 135 -12.16 -7.91 39.56
C ALA A 135 -12.51 -9.34 39.99
N ALA A 136 -12.50 -10.32 39.08
CA ALA A 136 -13.04 -11.63 39.36
C ALA A 136 -12.04 -12.54 40.10
N GLY A 137 -12.55 -13.31 41.06
CA GLY A 137 -11.75 -14.25 41.86
C GLY A 137 -11.26 -15.45 41.05
N ASP A 138 -12.10 -15.98 40.16
CA ASP A 138 -11.76 -17.11 39.28
C ASP A 138 -10.79 -16.73 38.14
N ALA A 139 -10.62 -15.44 37.86
CA ALA A 139 -9.57 -14.93 36.98
C ALA A 139 -8.16 -14.93 37.61
N ARG A 140 -8.00 -15.33 38.89
CA ARG A 140 -6.70 -15.40 39.58
C ARG A 140 -5.68 -16.23 38.80
N ALA A 141 -6.09 -17.39 38.29
CA ALA A 141 -5.20 -18.26 37.52
C ALA A 141 -4.64 -17.57 36.26
N GLY A 142 -5.44 -16.71 35.61
CA GLY A 142 -4.98 -15.89 34.49
C GLY A 142 -3.95 -14.83 34.90
N ARG A 143 -4.17 -14.18 36.06
CA ARG A 143 -3.20 -13.20 36.61
C ARG A 143 -1.89 -13.85 37.03
N ASP A 144 -1.95 -15.05 37.61
CA ASP A 144 -0.76 -15.80 38.01
C ASP A 144 0.04 -16.23 36.78
N PHE A 145 -0.62 -16.73 35.73
CA PHE A 145 0.00 -17.06 34.45
C PHE A 145 0.78 -15.88 33.83
N MET A 146 0.21 -14.67 33.91
CA MET A 146 0.86 -13.44 33.42
C MET A 146 2.06 -13.06 34.28
N ARG A 147 1.91 -13.12 35.61
CA ARG A 147 2.98 -12.78 36.56
C ARG A 147 4.18 -13.71 36.44
N GLU A 148 3.95 -15.01 36.24
CA GLU A 148 5.01 -16.01 36.01
C GLU A 148 5.91 -15.64 34.82
N ARG A 149 5.38 -14.93 33.82
CA ARG A 149 6.12 -14.48 32.62
C ARG A 149 6.63 -13.04 32.71
N GLY A 150 6.56 -12.44 33.89
CA GLY A 150 6.97 -11.05 34.09
C GLY A 150 6.04 -10.03 33.41
N PHE A 151 4.77 -10.38 33.17
CA PHE A 151 3.76 -9.47 32.66
C PHE A 151 2.89 -8.98 33.83
N ASP A 152 3.19 -7.79 34.33
CA ASP A 152 2.44 -7.18 35.42
C ASP A 152 1.10 -6.58 34.96
N GLY A 153 0.39 -5.91 35.88
CA GLY A 153 -0.89 -5.27 35.57
C GLY A 153 -0.79 -4.12 34.57
N ALA A 154 0.32 -3.38 34.54
CA ALA A 154 0.53 -2.30 33.59
C ALA A 154 0.75 -2.86 32.18
N VAL A 155 1.52 -3.94 32.07
CA VAL A 155 1.70 -4.69 30.82
C VAL A 155 0.38 -5.28 30.34
N ALA A 156 -0.38 -5.95 31.21
CA ALA A 156 -1.68 -6.51 30.85
C ALA A 156 -2.64 -5.41 30.33
N LYS A 157 -2.64 -4.23 30.97
CA LYS A 157 -3.41 -3.07 30.51
C LYS A 157 -2.94 -2.54 29.15
N ARG A 158 -1.63 -2.41 28.94
CA ARG A 158 -1.03 -1.94 27.66
C ARG A 158 -1.49 -2.78 26.48
N PHE A 159 -1.54 -4.10 26.64
CA PHE A 159 -1.94 -5.04 25.58
C PHE A 159 -3.43 -5.43 25.64
N GLY A 160 -4.22 -4.76 26.50
CA GLY A 160 -5.66 -5.00 26.62
C GLY A 160 -6.02 -6.43 27.08
N VAL A 161 -5.12 -7.14 27.75
CA VAL A 161 -5.33 -8.53 28.17
C VAL A 161 -6.51 -8.59 29.14
N GLY A 162 -7.40 -9.55 28.90
CA GLY A 162 -8.60 -9.78 29.69
C GLY A 162 -8.80 -11.25 30.02
N PHE A 163 -9.94 -11.57 30.66
CA PHE A 163 -10.28 -12.94 31.02
C PHE A 163 -11.74 -13.24 30.69
N ALA A 164 -11.97 -14.33 29.97
CA ALA A 164 -13.30 -14.81 29.65
C ALA A 164 -13.91 -15.58 30.84
N PRO A 165 -15.11 -15.21 31.32
CA PRO A 165 -15.79 -15.91 32.41
C PRO A 165 -16.00 -17.39 32.15
N ARG A 166 -16.13 -18.20 33.21
CA ARG A 166 -16.35 -19.65 33.09
C ARG A 166 -17.80 -20.03 32.77
N GLY A 167 -18.79 -19.23 33.17
CA GLY A 167 -20.21 -19.57 33.05
C GLY A 167 -20.70 -19.66 31.60
N GLY A 168 -20.11 -18.87 30.70
CA GLY A 168 -20.30 -18.97 29.25
C GLY A 168 -21.55 -18.28 28.71
N GLU A 169 -22.14 -17.34 29.45
CA GLU A 169 -23.26 -16.50 28.99
C GLU A 169 -23.14 -15.03 29.45
N GLU A 170 -22.12 -14.71 30.24
CA GLU A 170 -21.93 -13.42 30.88
C GLU A 170 -21.64 -12.31 29.87
N LEU A 171 -20.81 -12.58 28.84
CA LEU A 171 -20.55 -11.61 27.79
C LEU A 171 -21.82 -11.36 26.97
N VAL A 172 -22.51 -12.41 26.54
CA VAL A 172 -23.79 -12.28 25.80
C VAL A 172 -24.79 -11.44 26.59
N ARG A 173 -24.95 -11.69 27.89
CA ARG A 173 -25.85 -10.92 28.76
C ARG A 173 -25.40 -9.46 28.85
N HIS A 174 -24.09 -9.22 28.99
CA HIS A 174 -23.53 -7.88 29.05
C HIS A 174 -23.81 -7.10 27.75
N LEU A 175 -23.50 -7.67 26.59
CA LEU A 175 -23.68 -7.02 25.29
C LEU A 175 -25.16 -6.79 24.95
N ARG A 176 -26.05 -7.74 25.29
CA ARG A 176 -27.50 -7.51 25.16
C ARG A 176 -27.98 -6.32 25.99
N SER A 177 -27.47 -6.16 27.22
CA SER A 177 -27.84 -4.99 28.04
C SER A 177 -27.32 -3.66 27.48
N LYS A 178 -26.36 -3.70 26.56
CA LYS A 178 -25.85 -2.57 25.78
C LYS A 178 -26.55 -2.39 24.41
N GLY A 179 -27.61 -3.15 24.14
CA GLY A 179 -28.42 -3.02 22.94
C GLY A 179 -27.83 -3.69 21.69
N PHE A 180 -26.89 -4.64 21.84
CA PHE A 180 -26.44 -5.48 20.74
C PHE A 180 -27.42 -6.64 20.49
N THR A 181 -27.75 -6.86 19.22
CA THR A 181 -28.65 -7.92 18.78
C THR A 181 -27.93 -9.26 18.71
N ASP A 182 -28.68 -10.34 18.84
CA ASP A 182 -28.15 -11.69 18.74
C ASP A 182 -27.43 -11.98 17.41
N ASP A 183 -27.91 -11.40 16.31
CA ASP A 183 -27.28 -11.56 15.00
C ASP A 183 -25.91 -10.87 14.93
N GLU A 184 -25.77 -9.67 15.51
CA GLU A 184 -24.49 -8.96 15.60
C GLU A 184 -23.48 -9.78 16.41
N LEU A 185 -23.89 -10.35 17.55
CA LEU A 185 -23.00 -11.13 18.41
C LEU A 185 -22.49 -12.41 17.74
N VAL A 186 -23.35 -13.09 16.99
CA VAL A 186 -22.98 -14.31 16.24
C VAL A 186 -22.15 -13.96 15.02
N THR A 187 -22.56 -12.96 14.24
CA THR A 187 -21.84 -12.50 13.05
C THR A 187 -20.44 -12.03 13.40
N GLY A 188 -20.29 -11.31 14.51
CA GLY A 188 -19.02 -10.85 15.04
C GLY A 188 -18.17 -11.96 15.69
N GLY A 189 -18.70 -13.18 15.85
CA GLY A 189 -17.95 -14.29 16.43
C GLY A 189 -17.75 -14.21 17.95
N LEU A 190 -18.45 -13.30 18.64
CA LEU A 190 -18.44 -13.15 20.10
C LEU A 190 -19.29 -14.24 20.79
N ALA A 191 -20.35 -14.68 20.11
CA ALA A 191 -21.27 -15.69 20.60
C ALA A 191 -21.47 -16.85 19.60
N GLY A 192 -21.75 -18.04 20.11
CA GLY A 192 -22.23 -19.19 19.34
C GLY A 192 -23.71 -19.47 19.61
N ARG A 193 -24.38 -20.15 18.68
CA ARG A 193 -25.76 -20.62 18.86
C ARG A 193 -25.76 -22.05 19.42
N GLY A 194 -26.49 -22.28 20.50
CA GLY A 194 -26.74 -23.60 21.08
C GLY A 194 -28.23 -23.89 21.24
N SER A 195 -28.56 -25.10 21.69
CA SER A 195 -29.96 -25.54 21.88
C SER A 195 -30.75 -24.75 22.92
N ARG A 196 -30.06 -24.13 23.89
CA ARG A 196 -30.65 -23.32 24.97
C ARG A 196 -30.54 -21.81 24.75
N GLY A 197 -30.08 -21.39 23.57
CA GLY A 197 -29.84 -19.98 23.24
C GLY A 197 -28.38 -19.70 22.89
N LEU A 198 -28.01 -18.42 22.93
CA LEU A 198 -26.64 -17.96 22.70
C LEU A 198 -25.73 -18.32 23.86
N TYR A 199 -24.46 -18.52 23.55
CA TYR A 199 -23.41 -18.72 24.53
C TYR A 199 -22.13 -17.99 24.13
N ASP A 200 -21.29 -17.67 25.12
CA ASP A 200 -20.01 -17.01 24.92
C ASP A 200 -19.03 -17.94 24.20
N ARG A 201 -18.36 -17.42 23.16
CA ARG A 201 -17.41 -18.18 22.34
C ARG A 201 -16.16 -18.57 23.14
N PHE A 202 -15.68 -17.67 23.99
CA PHE A 202 -14.53 -17.86 24.88
C PHE A 202 -15.01 -18.07 26.31
N ARG A 203 -14.44 -19.05 27.02
CA ARG A 203 -14.86 -19.40 28.39
C ARG A 203 -13.68 -19.86 29.23
N GLY A 204 -13.51 -19.31 30.43
CA GLY A 204 -12.44 -19.71 31.35
C GLY A 204 -11.02 -19.57 30.79
N ARG A 205 -10.80 -18.57 29.94
CA ARG A 205 -9.56 -18.38 29.18
C ARG A 205 -9.00 -16.99 29.38
N LEU A 206 -7.69 -16.87 29.33
CA LEU A 206 -7.02 -15.57 29.22
C LEU A 206 -7.16 -15.08 27.77
N VAL A 207 -7.52 -13.82 27.58
CA VAL A 207 -7.96 -13.26 26.29
C VAL A 207 -7.06 -12.11 25.89
N TRP A 208 -6.59 -12.11 24.65
CA TRP A 208 -5.89 -11.01 24.00
C TRP A 208 -6.79 -10.41 22.92
N PRO A 209 -7.04 -9.10 22.93
CA PRO A 209 -7.69 -8.43 21.83
C PRO A 209 -6.78 -8.45 20.60
N ILE A 210 -7.37 -8.63 19.44
CA ILE A 210 -6.68 -8.55 18.16
C ILE A 210 -7.21 -7.32 17.45
N HIS A 211 -6.31 -6.36 17.22
CA HIS A 211 -6.63 -5.12 16.53
C HIS A 211 -6.36 -5.24 15.03
N ASP A 212 -7.10 -4.48 14.23
CA ASP A 212 -6.68 -4.18 12.86
C ASP A 212 -5.61 -3.07 12.84
N ILE A 213 -5.20 -2.64 11.66
CA ILE A 213 -4.15 -1.62 11.51
C ILE A 213 -4.55 -0.24 12.05
N THR A 214 -5.85 0.06 12.19
CA THR A 214 -6.34 1.32 12.78
C THR A 214 -6.36 1.28 14.30
N GLY A 215 -6.22 0.10 14.90
CA GLY A 215 -6.29 -0.11 16.35
C GLY A 215 -7.68 -0.55 16.82
N ASP A 216 -8.62 -0.79 15.91
CA ASP A 216 -9.96 -1.24 16.27
C ASP A 216 -9.95 -2.73 16.61
N THR A 217 -10.62 -3.11 17.70
CA THR A 217 -10.74 -4.52 18.09
C THR A 217 -11.62 -5.26 17.09
N VAL A 218 -11.03 -6.22 16.37
CA VAL A 218 -11.73 -6.99 15.35
C VAL A 218 -11.91 -8.46 15.73
N GLY A 219 -11.18 -8.93 16.73
CA GLY A 219 -11.28 -10.30 17.21
C GLY A 219 -10.51 -10.51 18.51
N PHE A 220 -10.40 -11.76 18.92
CA PHE A 220 -9.74 -12.16 20.15
C PHE A 220 -8.98 -13.48 19.97
N GLY A 221 -7.84 -13.60 20.64
CA GLY A 221 -7.14 -14.84 20.88
C GLY A 221 -7.27 -15.26 22.35
N ALA A 222 -7.61 -16.52 22.60
CA ALA A 222 -7.94 -16.98 23.95
C ALA A 222 -7.14 -18.24 24.33
N ARG A 223 -6.28 -18.11 25.34
CA ARG A 223 -5.43 -19.18 25.85
C ARG A 223 -6.13 -20.01 26.92
N ARG A 224 -6.04 -21.33 26.79
CA ARG A 224 -6.46 -22.27 27.83
C ARG A 224 -5.65 -22.05 29.11
N ILE A 225 -6.34 -21.95 30.25
CA ILE A 225 -5.72 -21.82 31.57
C ILE A 225 -6.01 -23.03 32.44
N PHE A 226 -7.21 -23.60 32.35
CA PHE A 226 -7.60 -24.73 33.18
C PHE A 226 -7.53 -26.08 32.45
N PRO A 227 -7.12 -27.15 33.15
CA PRO A 227 -7.07 -28.50 32.58
C PRO A 227 -8.47 -29.08 32.33
N ASP A 228 -9.51 -28.62 33.01
CA ASP A 228 -10.90 -29.05 32.84
C ASP A 228 -11.66 -28.28 31.74
N ASP A 229 -10.96 -27.46 30.95
CA ASP A 229 -11.55 -26.80 29.79
C ASP A 229 -11.98 -27.82 28.73
N ARG A 230 -13.25 -27.73 28.31
CA ARG A 230 -13.86 -28.60 27.30
C ARG A 230 -13.17 -28.53 25.94
N ILE A 231 -12.57 -27.38 25.59
CA ILE A 231 -11.81 -27.23 24.34
C ILE A 231 -10.34 -27.47 24.65
N GLU A 232 -9.77 -28.57 24.16
CA GLU A 232 -8.40 -28.94 24.54
C GLU A 232 -7.32 -28.06 23.89
N ALA A 233 -7.65 -27.32 22.83
CA ALA A 233 -6.72 -26.46 22.10
C ALA A 233 -6.05 -25.41 23.01
N LYS A 234 -4.71 -25.30 22.91
CA LYS A 234 -3.87 -24.33 23.65
C LYS A 234 -4.36 -22.89 23.46
N TYR A 235 -4.66 -22.53 22.21
CA TYR A 235 -5.27 -21.25 21.83
C TYR A 235 -6.52 -21.45 20.99
N LEU A 236 -7.49 -20.54 21.18
CA LEU A 236 -8.70 -20.43 20.38
C LEU A 236 -8.82 -18.98 19.89
N ASN A 237 -8.96 -18.78 18.58
CA ASN A 237 -9.14 -17.45 18.02
C ASN A 237 -10.57 -17.26 17.51
N THR A 238 -11.00 -16.01 17.36
CA THR A 238 -12.22 -15.66 16.62
C THR A 238 -12.23 -16.38 15.27
N SER A 239 -13.40 -16.89 14.88
CA SER A 239 -13.61 -17.48 13.55
C SER A 239 -13.57 -16.38 12.47
N GLU A 240 -13.58 -16.74 11.19
CA GLU A 240 -13.73 -15.76 10.11
C GLU A 240 -15.03 -14.95 10.27
N THR A 241 -14.93 -13.61 10.23
CA THR A 241 -16.09 -12.70 10.31
C THR A 241 -16.01 -11.64 9.21
N PRO A 242 -17.00 -10.74 9.08
CA PRO A 242 -16.88 -9.57 8.20
C PRO A 242 -15.77 -8.59 8.62
N ILE A 243 -15.33 -8.62 9.87
CA ILE A 243 -14.32 -7.69 10.39
C ILE A 243 -12.97 -8.35 10.73
N TYR A 244 -12.93 -9.68 10.82
CA TYR A 244 -11.75 -10.46 11.17
C TYR A 244 -11.39 -11.47 10.08
N LYS A 245 -10.19 -11.30 9.50
CA LYS A 245 -9.60 -12.16 8.47
C LYS A 245 -8.25 -12.70 8.95
N LYS A 246 -8.17 -14.00 9.22
CA LYS A 246 -6.93 -14.62 9.75
C LYS A 246 -5.76 -14.50 8.79
N SER A 247 -6.01 -14.40 7.48
CA SER A 247 -4.98 -14.32 6.44
C SER A 247 -4.28 -12.96 6.35
N THR A 248 -4.85 -11.91 6.96
CA THR A 248 -4.31 -10.54 6.88
C THR A 248 -4.02 -9.93 8.24
N VAL A 249 -4.69 -10.36 9.30
CA VAL A 249 -4.54 -9.78 10.63
C VAL A 249 -3.30 -10.32 11.34
N LEU A 250 -2.45 -9.39 11.80
CA LEU A 250 -1.27 -9.65 12.60
C LEU A 250 -1.43 -9.00 13.97
N TYR A 251 -1.30 -9.80 15.04
CA TYR A 251 -1.34 -9.28 16.40
C TYR A 251 -0.13 -8.37 16.67
N GLY A 252 -0.39 -7.22 17.32
CA GLY A 252 0.61 -6.20 17.63
C GLY A 252 0.92 -5.24 16.49
N LEU A 253 0.33 -5.41 15.30
CA LEU A 253 0.60 -4.56 14.15
C LEU A 253 0.19 -3.10 14.36
N ASP A 254 -0.91 -2.86 15.08
CA ASP A 254 -1.39 -1.54 15.48
C ASP A 254 -0.34 -0.76 16.27
N ALA A 255 0.35 -1.43 17.20
CA ALA A 255 1.43 -0.87 17.98
C ALA A 255 2.75 -0.81 17.20
N ALA A 256 3.02 -1.80 16.36
CA ALA A 256 4.29 -1.96 15.65
C ALA A 256 4.40 -1.13 14.36
N LYS A 257 3.29 -0.73 13.73
CA LYS A 257 3.29 -0.13 12.38
C LYS A 257 4.23 1.06 12.23
N LYS A 258 4.31 1.93 13.25
CA LYS A 258 5.20 3.09 13.23
C LYS A 258 6.67 2.68 13.23
N ALA A 259 7.05 1.78 14.14
CA ALA A 259 8.42 1.26 14.23
C ALA A 259 8.80 0.47 12.98
N ILE A 260 7.87 -0.35 12.45
CA ILE A 260 8.07 -1.10 11.20
C ILE A 260 8.29 -0.14 10.03
N SER A 261 7.49 0.92 9.91
CA SER A 261 7.62 1.90 8.83
C SER A 261 8.95 2.67 8.92
N SER A 262 9.33 3.13 10.12
CA SER A 262 10.55 3.94 10.31
C SER A 262 11.84 3.12 10.21
N GLN A 263 11.87 1.94 10.83
CA GLN A 263 13.06 1.08 10.86
C GLN A 263 13.15 0.21 9.60
N ARG A 264 12.02 0.01 8.91
CA ARG A 264 11.89 -0.89 7.76
C ARG A 264 12.31 -2.32 8.11
N VAL A 265 12.00 -2.71 9.35
CA VAL A 265 12.18 -4.04 9.91
C VAL A 265 10.86 -4.52 10.47
N ALA A 266 10.46 -5.75 10.18
CA ALA A 266 9.37 -6.44 10.87
C ALA A 266 9.88 -7.74 11.49
N VAL A 267 9.54 -8.00 12.75
CA VAL A 267 9.92 -9.23 13.45
C VAL A 267 8.68 -10.11 13.59
N VAL A 268 8.64 -11.24 12.92
CA VAL A 268 7.52 -12.19 12.95
C VAL A 268 7.81 -13.26 13.99
N VAL A 269 7.00 -13.29 15.04
CA VAL A 269 7.08 -14.25 16.15
C VAL A 269 5.85 -15.16 16.19
N GLU A 270 5.88 -16.23 16.99
CA GLU A 270 4.85 -17.27 16.96
C GLU A 270 3.57 -16.91 17.72
N GLY A 271 3.69 -16.26 18.89
CA GLY A 271 2.58 -16.09 19.81
C GLY A 271 2.39 -14.68 20.37
N TYR A 272 1.23 -14.49 21.00
CA TYR A 272 0.86 -13.21 21.64
C TYR A 272 1.84 -12.80 22.74
N THR A 273 2.31 -13.76 23.54
CA THR A 273 3.28 -13.52 24.62
C THR A 273 4.65 -13.10 24.10
N ASP A 274 5.02 -13.57 22.91
CA ASP A 274 6.33 -13.30 22.32
C ASP A 274 6.35 -11.89 21.77
N VAL A 275 5.25 -11.44 21.14
CA VAL A 275 5.07 -10.03 20.76
C VAL A 275 5.17 -9.14 22.01
N MET A 276 4.50 -9.51 23.10
CA MET A 276 4.59 -8.75 24.35
C MET A 276 6.02 -8.69 24.88
N ALA A 277 6.72 -9.83 24.92
CA ALA A 277 8.10 -9.93 25.38
C ALA A 277 9.06 -9.08 24.52
N CYS A 278 8.94 -9.15 23.19
CA CYS A 278 9.71 -8.34 22.25
C CYS A 278 9.47 -6.85 22.45
N HIS A 279 8.22 -6.41 22.54
CA HIS A 279 7.89 -4.99 22.75
C HIS A 279 8.41 -4.46 24.09
N LEU A 280 8.38 -5.27 25.15
CA LEU A 280 8.96 -4.88 26.44
C LEU A 280 10.49 -4.82 26.39
N ALA A 281 11.12 -5.66 25.57
CA ALA A 281 12.56 -5.64 25.36
C ALA A 281 13.05 -4.52 24.42
N GLY A 282 12.14 -3.73 23.83
CA GLY A 282 12.46 -2.65 22.89
C GLY A 282 12.43 -3.06 21.41
N VAL A 283 12.05 -4.31 21.10
CA VAL A 283 11.79 -4.79 19.74
C VAL A 283 10.33 -4.51 19.38
N GLU A 284 10.01 -3.23 19.18
CA GLU A 284 8.64 -2.74 18.92
C GLU A 284 8.13 -3.08 17.51
N THR A 285 8.97 -3.68 16.67
CA THR A 285 8.63 -4.15 15.32
C THR A 285 8.03 -5.56 15.30
N ALA A 286 7.85 -6.18 16.47
CA ALA A 286 7.37 -7.55 16.59
C ALA A 286 5.85 -7.70 16.37
N VAL A 287 5.47 -8.71 15.59
CA VAL A 287 4.09 -9.07 15.23
C VAL A 287 3.93 -10.59 15.16
N ALA A 288 2.70 -11.11 15.33
CA ALA A 288 2.42 -12.54 15.24
C ALA A 288 1.18 -12.85 14.40
N SER A 289 1.18 -13.98 13.69
CA SER A 289 -0.02 -14.46 12.99
C SER A 289 -1.03 -15.08 13.97
N CYS A 290 -2.32 -14.82 13.74
CA CYS A 290 -3.35 -15.18 14.70
C CYS A 290 -3.91 -16.60 14.47
N GLY A 291 -3.16 -17.63 14.89
CA GLY A 291 -3.59 -19.04 14.83
C GLY A 291 -3.75 -19.57 13.40
N THR A 292 -2.85 -19.10 12.53
CA THR A 292 -2.63 -19.57 11.16
C THR A 292 -1.14 -19.45 10.86
N ALA A 293 -0.66 -20.22 9.87
CA ALA A 293 0.68 -20.01 9.33
C ALA A 293 0.80 -18.59 8.74
N PHE A 294 1.96 -17.97 8.92
CA PHE A 294 2.30 -16.74 8.24
C PHE A 294 2.35 -16.99 6.71
N GLY A 295 1.85 -16.04 5.91
CA GLY A 295 1.56 -16.29 4.49
C GLY A 295 1.57 -15.01 3.66
N ILE A 296 1.29 -15.15 2.37
CA ILE A 296 1.47 -14.10 1.36
C ILE A 296 0.65 -12.84 1.64
N ASP A 297 -0.57 -12.99 2.14
CA ASP A 297 -1.41 -11.82 2.41
C ASP A 297 -0.90 -11.02 3.63
N HIS A 298 -0.29 -11.65 4.63
CA HIS A 298 0.46 -10.96 5.68
C HIS A 298 1.68 -10.21 5.13
N ILE A 299 2.39 -10.82 4.18
CA ILE A 299 3.54 -10.19 3.51
C ILE A 299 3.11 -8.91 2.79
N LYS A 300 1.98 -8.93 2.08
CA LYS A 300 1.44 -7.74 1.41
C LYS A 300 1.13 -6.62 2.40
N VAL A 301 0.55 -6.96 3.56
CA VAL A 301 0.27 -5.99 4.63
C VAL A 301 1.56 -5.35 5.14
N LEU A 302 2.59 -6.14 5.46
CA LEU A 302 3.87 -5.60 5.94
C LEU A 302 4.58 -4.76 4.88
N ARG A 303 4.60 -5.19 3.61
CA ARG A 303 5.21 -4.44 2.50
C ARG A 303 4.59 -3.06 2.32
N ARG A 304 3.27 -2.95 2.46
CA ARG A 304 2.56 -1.67 2.39
C ARG A 304 3.07 -0.69 3.46
N ILE A 305 3.35 -1.18 4.67
CA ILE A 305 3.82 -0.36 5.79
C ILE A 305 5.31 0.02 5.63
N MET A 306 6.14 -0.91 5.15
CA MET A 306 7.59 -0.72 5.03
C MET A 306 8.01 0.12 3.80
N ARG A 307 7.08 0.43 2.87
CA ARG A 307 7.34 1.17 1.63
C ARG A 307 8.52 0.58 0.83
N ASP A 308 8.26 -0.52 0.12
CA ASP A 308 9.24 -1.24 -0.72
C ASP A 308 9.55 -0.49 -2.04
N GLU A 309 10.09 0.73 -1.91
CA GLU A 309 10.54 1.60 -3.02
C GLU A 309 12.00 1.27 -3.39
N ALA A 310 12.37 1.45 -4.66
CA ALA A 310 13.68 1.03 -5.20
C ALA A 310 14.88 1.85 -4.67
N ASP A 311 14.63 3.07 -4.20
CA ASP A 311 15.67 4.02 -3.78
C ASP A 311 15.94 4.01 -2.27
N LEU A 312 15.22 3.17 -1.51
CA LEU A 312 15.41 2.99 -0.07
C LEU A 312 16.27 1.75 0.21
N GLU A 313 16.87 1.68 1.38
CA GLU A 313 17.52 0.45 1.88
C GLU A 313 16.60 -0.78 1.70
N PRO A 314 17.06 -2.02 1.63
CA PRO A 314 16.15 -3.16 1.60
C PRO A 314 15.44 -3.31 2.95
N ALA A 315 14.11 -3.41 2.93
CA ALA A 315 13.34 -3.77 4.12
C ALA A 315 13.76 -5.16 4.62
N ARG A 316 13.68 -5.41 5.92
CA ARG A 316 14.06 -6.71 6.52
C ARG A 316 12.88 -7.32 7.23
N VAL A 317 12.59 -8.59 6.97
CA VAL A 317 11.62 -9.34 7.75
C VAL A 317 12.29 -10.53 8.41
N ILE A 318 12.32 -10.47 9.73
CA ILE A 318 13.04 -11.40 10.59
C ILE A 318 12.02 -12.34 11.20
N PHE A 319 12.15 -13.64 10.93
CA PHE A 319 11.31 -14.66 11.53
C PHE A 319 12.01 -15.26 12.74
N THR A 320 11.35 -15.26 13.89
CA THR A 320 11.80 -16.01 15.06
C THR A 320 11.05 -17.34 15.13
N PHE A 321 11.76 -18.43 15.33
CA PHE A 321 11.15 -19.76 15.50
C PHE A 321 11.54 -20.36 16.84
N ASP A 322 10.63 -21.17 17.39
CA ASP A 322 10.84 -21.98 18.58
C ASP A 322 11.76 -23.17 18.28
N GLY A 323 12.90 -22.94 17.60
CA GLY A 323 13.96 -23.92 17.31
C GLY A 323 13.58 -25.22 16.58
N ASP A 324 12.30 -25.48 16.32
CA ASP A 324 11.79 -26.79 15.92
C ASP A 324 11.75 -26.95 14.37
N ALA A 325 11.69 -28.20 13.94
CA ALA A 325 11.67 -28.54 12.52
C ALA A 325 10.38 -28.06 11.81
N ALA A 326 9.30 -27.79 12.55
CA ALA A 326 8.00 -27.40 12.01
C ALA A 326 7.95 -25.90 11.66
N GLY A 327 8.45 -25.03 12.55
CA GLY A 327 8.59 -23.59 12.32
C GLY A 327 9.50 -23.32 11.12
N GLN A 328 10.65 -24.00 11.06
CA GLN A 328 11.57 -23.91 9.92
C GLN A 328 10.93 -24.37 8.60
N ALA A 329 10.15 -25.46 8.62
CA ALA A 329 9.47 -25.95 7.42
C ALA A 329 8.35 -25.02 6.95
N ALA A 330 7.61 -24.40 7.87
CA ALA A 330 6.57 -23.43 7.57
C ALA A 330 7.16 -22.16 6.94
N ALA A 331 8.29 -21.68 7.49
CA ALA A 331 9.11 -20.63 6.92
C ALA A 331 9.44 -20.97 5.46
N MET A 332 10.17 -22.07 5.24
CA MET A 332 10.61 -22.51 3.92
C MET A 332 9.48 -22.75 2.91
N LYS A 333 8.26 -23.01 3.38
CA LYS A 333 7.07 -23.13 2.52
C LYS A 333 6.51 -21.76 2.11
N ALA A 334 6.47 -20.78 3.02
CA ALA A 334 5.99 -19.42 2.73
C ALA A 334 6.89 -18.67 1.71
N PHE A 335 8.17 -19.05 1.61
CA PHE A 335 9.15 -18.39 0.72
C PHE A 335 9.14 -18.85 -0.74
N LYS A 336 8.40 -19.90 -1.11
CA LYS A 336 8.50 -20.48 -2.46
C LYS A 336 7.88 -19.64 -3.58
N GLU A 337 7.11 -18.61 -3.26
CA GLU A 337 6.24 -17.94 -4.23
C GLU A 337 6.62 -16.47 -4.55
N ASP A 338 7.48 -15.82 -3.76
CA ASP A 338 7.88 -14.41 -4.00
C ASP A 338 9.37 -14.15 -3.69
N GLN A 339 10.10 -13.70 -4.71
CA GLN A 339 11.57 -13.66 -4.69
C GLN A 339 12.18 -12.39 -4.13
N ARG A 340 11.49 -11.26 -4.31
CA ARG A 340 11.92 -9.98 -3.74
C ARG A 340 11.82 -10.02 -2.22
N TRP A 341 10.88 -10.83 -1.71
CA TRP A 341 10.76 -11.15 -0.29
C TRP A 341 11.90 -12.05 0.20
N MET A 342 12.36 -13.02 -0.61
CA MET A 342 13.41 -13.95 -0.17
C MET A 342 14.74 -13.24 0.14
N SER A 343 15.13 -12.21 -0.62
CA SER A 343 16.36 -11.44 -0.34
C SER A 343 16.23 -10.51 0.88
N GLN A 344 15.01 -10.22 1.30
CA GLN A 344 14.66 -9.37 2.44
C GLN A 344 14.30 -10.19 3.69
N SER A 345 14.34 -11.52 3.62
CA SER A 345 13.93 -12.42 4.70
C SER A 345 15.11 -12.96 5.50
N PHE A 346 14.98 -12.94 6.82
CA PHE A 346 15.98 -13.35 7.80
C PHE A 346 15.37 -14.30 8.83
N VAL A 347 16.21 -15.09 9.48
CA VAL A 347 15.84 -16.01 10.57
C VAL A 347 16.66 -15.65 11.79
N ALA A 348 15.98 -15.58 12.93
CA ALA A 348 16.59 -15.53 14.24
C ALA A 348 16.16 -16.77 15.03
N VAL A 349 17.12 -17.54 15.56
CA VAL A 349 16.83 -18.71 16.40
C VAL A 349 17.57 -18.53 17.71
N ALA A 350 16.83 -18.57 18.82
CA ALA A 350 17.44 -18.42 20.14
C ALA A 350 18.29 -19.63 20.50
N PRO A 351 19.36 -19.45 21.29
CA PRO A 351 20.11 -20.56 21.87
C PRO A 351 19.17 -21.53 22.63
N GLY A 352 19.30 -22.83 22.34
CA GLY A 352 18.44 -23.86 22.94
C GLY A 352 17.01 -23.91 22.41
N GLY A 353 16.68 -23.14 21.37
CA GLY A 353 15.35 -23.16 20.74
C GLY A 353 14.25 -22.46 21.53
N LYS A 354 14.61 -21.59 22.48
CA LYS A 354 13.66 -20.82 23.30
C LYS A 354 12.84 -19.85 22.44
N ASP A 355 11.58 -19.66 22.78
CA ASP A 355 10.77 -18.57 22.23
C ASP A 355 11.22 -17.21 22.81
N PRO A 356 10.85 -16.05 22.21
CA PRO A 356 11.23 -14.74 22.73
C PRO A 356 10.77 -14.46 24.17
N CYS A 357 9.64 -15.03 24.60
CA CYS A 357 9.11 -14.87 25.95
C CYS A 357 9.95 -15.66 26.98
N GLU A 358 10.32 -16.90 26.66
CA GLU A 358 11.21 -17.76 27.44
C GLU A 358 12.62 -17.18 27.49
N LEU A 359 13.15 -16.70 26.36
CA LEU A 359 14.45 -16.05 26.28
C LEU A 359 14.51 -14.82 27.19
N ARG A 360 13.48 -13.97 27.15
CA ARG A 360 13.38 -12.79 28.04
C ARG A 360 13.37 -13.18 29.51
N GLN A 361 12.66 -14.26 29.86
CA GLN A 361 12.56 -14.72 31.25
C GLN A 361 13.89 -15.27 31.77
N SER A 362 14.65 -16.00 30.96
CA SER A 362 15.92 -16.58 31.39
C SER A 362 17.09 -15.62 31.31
N ASP A 363 17.19 -14.86 30.21
CA ASP A 363 18.41 -14.15 29.80
C ASP A 363 18.20 -12.62 29.71
N GLY A 364 16.96 -12.15 29.91
CA GLY A 364 16.60 -10.74 30.01
C GLY A 364 16.32 -10.03 28.68
N ASP A 365 15.96 -8.75 28.78
CA ASP A 365 15.62 -7.92 27.61
C ASP A 365 16.77 -7.78 26.59
N PRO A 366 18.06 -7.64 26.97
CA PRO A 366 19.15 -7.57 25.99
C PRO A 366 19.24 -8.80 25.10
N ALA A 367 19.01 -10.00 25.63
CA ALA A 367 19.09 -11.24 24.86
C ALA A 367 18.05 -11.29 23.72
N VAL A 368 16.85 -10.72 23.93
CA VAL A 368 15.82 -10.62 22.89
C VAL A 368 16.22 -9.64 21.78
N ARG A 369 16.92 -8.55 22.12
CA ARG A 369 17.46 -7.60 21.12
C ARG A 369 18.58 -8.24 20.31
N GLU A 370 19.53 -8.86 20.99
CA GLU A 370 20.66 -9.58 20.36
C GLU A 370 20.17 -10.68 19.40
N LEU A 371 19.13 -11.43 19.79
CA LEU A 371 18.49 -12.43 18.91
C LEU A 371 18.09 -11.84 17.54
N VAL A 372 17.53 -10.63 17.53
CA VAL A 372 17.06 -9.96 16.31
C VAL A 372 18.21 -9.34 15.54
N GLU A 373 19.23 -8.81 16.24
CA GLU A 373 20.44 -8.25 15.63
C GLU A 373 21.26 -9.33 14.90
N ASP A 374 21.36 -10.52 15.49
CA ASP A 374 22.08 -11.68 14.95
C ASP A 374 21.30 -12.47 13.88
N ALA A 375 20.15 -11.95 13.43
CA ALA A 375 19.32 -12.61 12.44
C ALA A 375 20.10 -12.88 11.13
N VAL A 376 20.13 -14.14 10.72
CA VAL A 376 20.85 -14.60 9.52
C VAL A 376 19.93 -14.60 8.29
N PRO A 377 20.45 -14.35 7.07
CA PRO A 377 19.64 -14.45 5.87
C PRO A 377 18.97 -15.83 5.72
N MET A 378 17.71 -15.84 5.31
CA MET A 378 16.90 -17.07 5.19
C MET A 378 17.57 -18.14 4.31
N PHE A 379 18.18 -17.73 3.20
CA PHE A 379 18.90 -18.65 2.32
C PHE A 379 20.09 -19.31 3.02
N GLU A 380 20.87 -18.54 3.79
CA GLU A 380 22.01 -19.06 4.52
C GLU A 380 21.55 -20.07 5.58
N PHE A 381 20.49 -19.73 6.31
CA PHE A 381 19.86 -20.64 7.26
C PHE A 381 19.37 -21.94 6.57
N ALA A 382 18.66 -21.83 5.45
CA ALA A 382 18.14 -22.96 4.69
C ALA A 382 19.22 -23.90 4.19
N VAL A 383 20.33 -23.34 3.68
CA VAL A 383 21.50 -24.12 3.24
C VAL A 383 22.09 -24.86 4.43
N ARG A 384 22.41 -24.16 5.53
CA ARG A 384 22.99 -24.77 6.74
C ARG A 384 22.13 -25.92 7.26
N THR A 385 20.83 -25.69 7.45
CA THR A 385 19.86 -26.68 7.94
C THR A 385 19.65 -27.86 6.99
N THR A 386 19.81 -27.66 5.68
CA THR A 386 19.73 -28.76 4.70
C THR A 386 20.98 -29.62 4.77
N VAL A 387 22.14 -29.00 4.89
CA VAL A 387 23.46 -29.63 4.94
C VAL A 387 23.64 -30.51 6.19
N THR A 388 23.07 -30.13 7.35
CA THR A 388 23.19 -30.92 8.60
C THR A 388 22.57 -32.32 8.54
N ARG A 389 21.81 -32.64 7.48
CA ARG A 389 21.20 -33.96 7.26
C ARG A 389 22.14 -34.97 6.62
N PHE A 390 23.32 -34.53 6.19
CA PHE A 390 24.27 -35.33 5.44
C PHE A 390 25.61 -35.41 6.18
N ASP A 391 26.31 -36.52 5.98
CA ASP A 391 27.66 -36.72 6.50
C ASP A 391 28.69 -36.10 5.56
N LEU A 392 29.19 -34.92 5.92
CA LEU A 392 30.15 -34.16 5.10
C LEU A 392 31.58 -34.70 5.19
N ASP A 393 31.84 -35.72 6.00
CA ASP A 393 33.15 -36.38 6.02
C ASP A 393 33.26 -37.44 4.90
N THR A 394 32.14 -37.77 4.24
CA THR A 394 32.08 -38.71 3.11
C THR A 394 31.92 -37.99 1.78
N ALA A 395 32.49 -38.56 0.71
CA ALA A 395 32.32 -38.03 -0.64
C ALA A 395 30.85 -38.10 -1.07
N GLU A 396 30.17 -39.20 -0.76
CA GLU A 396 28.76 -39.43 -1.04
C GLU A 396 27.87 -38.40 -0.34
N GLY A 397 28.12 -38.12 0.94
CA GLY A 397 27.35 -37.15 1.71
C GLY A 397 27.53 -35.72 1.21
N ARG A 398 28.74 -35.33 0.78
CA ARG A 398 28.97 -34.02 0.13
C ARG A 398 28.21 -33.88 -1.20
N VAL A 399 28.21 -34.93 -2.04
CA VAL A 399 27.47 -34.95 -3.31
C VAL A 399 25.95 -34.87 -3.09
N GLN A 400 25.45 -35.59 -2.09
CA GLN A 400 24.03 -35.53 -1.70
C GLN A 400 23.65 -34.15 -1.17
N ALA A 401 24.49 -33.55 -0.33
CA ALA A 401 24.30 -32.20 0.18
C ALA A 401 24.30 -31.16 -0.96
N ALA A 402 25.26 -31.23 -1.89
CA ALA A 402 25.32 -30.36 -3.07
C ALA A 402 24.03 -30.44 -3.91
N SER A 403 23.52 -31.65 -4.14
CA SER A 403 22.27 -31.89 -4.86
C SER A 403 21.05 -31.32 -4.13
N ALA A 404 21.04 -31.39 -2.79
CA ALA A 404 19.94 -30.93 -1.96
C ALA A 404 19.88 -29.39 -1.83
N ILE A 405 21.04 -28.71 -1.81
CA ILE A 405 21.11 -27.24 -1.70
C ILE A 405 20.99 -26.52 -3.05
N ALA A 406 21.29 -27.20 -4.17
CA ALA A 406 21.23 -26.58 -5.50
C ALA A 406 19.87 -25.92 -5.82
N PRO A 407 18.69 -26.53 -5.52
CA PRO A 407 17.41 -25.86 -5.71
C PRO A 407 17.23 -24.58 -4.88
N ILE A 408 17.85 -24.51 -3.69
CA ILE A 408 17.79 -23.34 -2.80
C ILE A 408 18.59 -22.19 -3.42
N LEU A 409 19.80 -22.49 -3.91
CA LEU A 409 20.67 -21.49 -4.56
C LEU A 409 20.06 -20.97 -5.87
N LEU A 410 19.38 -21.81 -6.65
CA LEU A 410 18.66 -21.39 -7.85
C LEU A 410 17.47 -20.45 -7.55
N GLY A 411 16.98 -20.43 -6.30
CA GLY A 411 15.95 -19.49 -5.86
C GLY A 411 16.42 -18.04 -5.83
N ILE A 412 17.73 -17.79 -5.84
CA ILE A 412 18.33 -16.46 -5.77
C ILE A 412 18.45 -15.90 -7.21
N ARG A 413 17.54 -15.01 -7.61
CA ARG A 413 17.58 -14.39 -8.96
C ARG A 413 18.63 -13.29 -9.11
N ASP A 414 19.02 -12.62 -8.03
CA ASP A 414 20.13 -11.66 -8.08
C ASP A 414 21.45 -12.41 -8.34
N ALA A 415 22.03 -12.20 -9.52
CA ALA A 415 23.21 -12.91 -9.96
C ALA A 415 24.45 -12.62 -9.09
N LYS A 416 24.60 -11.39 -8.58
CA LYS A 416 25.74 -11.00 -7.74
C LYS A 416 25.61 -11.62 -6.36
N LEU A 417 24.40 -11.55 -5.78
CA LEU A 417 24.10 -12.15 -4.49
C LEU A 417 24.19 -13.68 -4.56
N GLY A 418 23.68 -14.27 -5.64
CA GLY A 418 23.76 -15.71 -5.92
C GLY A 418 25.21 -16.20 -5.98
N MET A 419 26.12 -15.43 -6.58
CA MET A 419 27.55 -15.77 -6.62
C MET A 419 28.17 -15.80 -5.21
N GLN A 420 27.86 -14.82 -4.36
CA GLN A 420 28.34 -14.78 -2.97
C GLN A 420 27.83 -15.97 -2.15
N TYR A 421 26.53 -16.29 -2.24
CA TYR A 421 25.96 -17.42 -1.51
C TYR A 421 26.41 -18.78 -2.05
N LYS A 422 26.63 -18.90 -3.37
CA LYS A 422 27.26 -20.08 -3.97
C LYS A 422 28.64 -20.34 -3.37
N GLY A 423 29.45 -19.29 -3.20
CA GLY A 423 30.77 -19.40 -2.55
C GLY A 423 30.66 -19.88 -1.09
N LYS A 424 29.79 -19.25 -0.30
CA LYS A 424 29.55 -19.66 1.10
C LYS A 424 29.06 -21.12 1.21
N ALA A 425 28.10 -21.50 0.36
CA ALA A 425 27.51 -22.83 0.34
C ALA A 425 28.53 -23.90 -0.08
N ALA A 426 29.39 -23.61 -1.05
CA ALA A 426 30.48 -24.50 -1.46
C ALA A 426 31.46 -24.72 -0.30
N GLY A 427 31.88 -23.64 0.37
CA GLY A 427 32.75 -23.73 1.55
C GLY A 427 32.16 -24.58 2.69
N LEU A 428 30.85 -24.48 2.93
CA LEU A 428 30.14 -25.29 3.93
C LEU A 428 30.21 -26.80 3.68
N ILE A 429 30.21 -27.22 2.41
CA ILE A 429 30.26 -28.65 2.03
C ILE A 429 31.65 -29.11 1.57
N GLY A 430 32.66 -28.24 1.67
CA GLY A 430 34.04 -28.53 1.27
C GLY A 430 34.26 -28.60 -0.24
N PHE A 431 33.48 -27.86 -1.03
CA PHE A 431 33.60 -27.73 -2.49
C PHE A 431 34.22 -26.37 -2.86
N ALA A 432 34.89 -26.29 -4.00
CA ALA A 432 35.11 -25.05 -4.71
C ALA A 432 33.79 -24.56 -5.34
N PRO A 433 33.58 -23.23 -5.49
CA PRO A 433 32.35 -22.71 -6.06
C PRO A 433 31.99 -23.36 -7.40
N GLU A 434 32.96 -23.54 -8.30
CA GLU A 434 32.78 -24.10 -9.64
C GLU A 434 32.25 -25.55 -9.60
N GLU A 435 32.54 -26.31 -8.54
CA GLU A 435 32.08 -27.69 -8.37
C GLU A 435 30.56 -27.78 -8.12
N LEU A 436 29.90 -26.68 -7.74
CA LEU A 436 28.44 -26.62 -7.63
C LEU A 436 27.71 -26.42 -8.97
N ASP A 437 28.40 -25.97 -10.03
CA ASP A 437 27.78 -25.70 -11.33
C ASP A 437 27.04 -26.88 -11.98
N PRO A 438 27.57 -28.12 -11.99
CA PRO A 438 26.82 -29.26 -12.53
C PRO A 438 25.50 -29.51 -11.79
N TYR A 439 25.49 -29.37 -10.45
CA TYR A 439 24.29 -29.55 -9.63
C TYR A 439 23.25 -28.44 -9.89
N LEU A 440 23.68 -27.19 -10.06
CA LEU A 440 22.80 -26.08 -10.42
C LEU A 440 22.20 -26.27 -11.81
N LYS A 441 23.00 -26.73 -12.78
CA LYS A 441 22.51 -27.07 -14.14
C LYS A 441 21.48 -28.20 -14.10
N GLU A 442 21.76 -29.27 -13.35
CA GLU A 442 20.85 -30.40 -13.21
C GLU A 442 19.53 -30.00 -12.55
N ALA A 443 19.60 -29.27 -11.43
CA ALA A 443 18.42 -28.79 -10.72
C ALA A 443 17.56 -27.85 -11.60
N LYS A 444 18.20 -26.99 -12.41
CA LYS A 444 17.52 -26.10 -13.37
C LYS A 444 16.80 -26.91 -14.47
N GLY A 445 17.45 -27.97 -14.98
CA GLY A 445 16.84 -28.88 -15.96
C GLY A 445 15.61 -29.62 -15.41
N ARG A 446 15.69 -30.12 -14.16
CA ARG A 446 14.57 -30.78 -13.48
C ARG A 446 13.39 -29.82 -13.25
N ALA A 447 13.66 -28.57 -12.85
CA ALA A 447 12.62 -27.55 -12.66
C ALA A 447 11.90 -27.18 -13.97
N GLY A 448 12.64 -27.05 -15.08
CA GLY A 448 12.06 -26.78 -16.40
C GLY A 448 11.17 -27.91 -16.93
N SER A 449 11.58 -29.16 -16.72
CA SER A 449 10.79 -30.35 -17.11
C SER A 449 9.49 -30.49 -16.30
N ALA A 450 9.53 -30.20 -14.99
CA ALA A 450 8.35 -30.22 -14.13
C ALA A 450 7.32 -29.13 -14.47
N ALA A 451 7.78 -27.93 -14.86
CA ALA A 451 6.90 -26.84 -15.31
C ALA A 451 6.22 -27.16 -16.65
N ALA A 452 6.94 -27.75 -17.60
CA ALA A 452 6.38 -28.19 -18.88
C ALA A 452 5.34 -29.31 -18.71
N GLY A 453 5.56 -30.24 -17.77
CA GLY A 453 4.59 -31.29 -17.45
C GLY A 453 3.29 -30.79 -16.83
N ARG A 454 3.33 -29.73 -16.00
CA ARG A 454 2.13 -29.10 -15.43
C ARG A 454 1.30 -28.34 -16.47
N ALA A 455 1.97 -27.60 -17.36
CA ALA A 455 1.31 -26.87 -18.46
C ALA A 455 0.69 -27.80 -19.53
N ALA A 456 1.13 -29.05 -19.62
CA ALA A 456 0.52 -30.10 -20.46
C ALA A 456 -0.65 -30.80 -19.74
N GLY A 457 -0.60 -30.94 -18.41
CA GLY A 457 -1.68 -31.50 -17.59
C GLY A 457 -2.91 -30.60 -17.50
N GLU A 458 -2.73 -29.28 -17.36
CA GLU A 458 -3.84 -28.31 -17.28
C GLU A 458 -4.58 -28.12 -18.61
N ARG A 459 -3.96 -28.44 -19.75
CA ARG A 459 -4.64 -28.46 -21.06
C ARG A 459 -5.50 -29.71 -21.29
N ASN A 460 -5.34 -30.76 -20.47
CA ASN A 460 -6.02 -32.03 -20.66
C ASN A 460 -7.12 -32.30 -19.62
N SER A 461 -7.37 -31.35 -18.70
CA SER A 461 -8.42 -31.42 -17.67
C SER A 461 -9.64 -30.52 -17.97
N GLY A 462 -9.75 -29.99 -19.18
CA GLY A 462 -10.84 -29.10 -19.62
C GLY A 462 -12.05 -29.79 -20.26
N ASP A 463 -12.05 -31.11 -20.45
CA ASP A 463 -13.16 -31.78 -21.13
C ASP A 463 -13.34 -33.23 -20.69
N ARG A 464 -13.99 -33.46 -19.53
CA ARG A 464 -14.80 -34.67 -19.24
C ARG A 464 -15.85 -34.38 -18.16
N GLY A 465 -17.00 -33.88 -18.59
CA GLY A 465 -18.24 -33.90 -17.85
C GLY A 465 -19.27 -34.85 -18.49
N SER A 466 -19.53 -35.98 -17.81
CA SER A 466 -20.78 -36.76 -17.78
C SER A 466 -21.40 -37.34 -19.07
N GLY A 467 -21.58 -38.66 -19.08
CA GLY A 467 -22.56 -39.34 -19.94
C GLY A 467 -22.39 -40.87 -19.97
N ALA A 468 -23.14 -41.57 -19.12
CA ALA A 468 -23.26 -43.03 -19.16
C ALA A 468 -24.42 -43.46 -20.07
N SER A 469 -24.22 -44.48 -20.92
CA SER A 469 -25.14 -45.61 -21.19
C SER A 469 -24.89 -46.29 -22.55
N GLY A 470 -24.97 -47.62 -22.59
CA GLY A 470 -25.61 -48.33 -23.72
C GLY A 470 -24.72 -49.04 -24.75
N SER A 471 -24.51 -50.34 -24.54
CA SER A 471 -24.60 -51.46 -25.52
C SER A 471 -24.43 -51.23 -27.03
N GLY A 472 -23.63 -52.08 -27.68
CA GLY A 472 -23.81 -52.43 -29.10
C GLY A 472 -22.55 -52.96 -29.79
N ALA A 473 -22.67 -54.12 -30.44
CA ALA A 473 -21.60 -54.90 -31.05
C ALA A 473 -21.31 -54.56 -32.53
N SER A 474 -20.28 -55.23 -33.10
CA SER A 474 -19.84 -55.31 -34.52
C SER A 474 -19.06 -54.10 -35.04
N GLY A 475 -18.03 -54.19 -35.88
CA GLY A 475 -17.42 -55.29 -36.63
C GLY A 475 -16.20 -54.78 -37.44
N SER A 476 -15.44 -55.74 -37.96
CA SER A 476 -14.30 -55.76 -38.91
C SER A 476 -13.95 -54.59 -39.85
N GLY A 477 -12.65 -54.53 -40.19
CA GLY A 477 -12.06 -54.06 -41.47
C GLY A 477 -11.42 -52.67 -41.39
N GLY A 478 -10.22 -52.35 -41.89
CA GLY A 478 -9.32 -52.96 -42.86
C GLY A 478 -8.86 -51.89 -43.86
N GLY A 479 -7.53 -51.67 -44.00
CA GLY A 479 -6.90 -51.14 -45.23
C GLY A 479 -6.69 -49.62 -45.39
N GLY A 480 -5.44 -49.19 -45.25
CA GLY A 480 -4.57 -48.79 -46.38
C GLY A 480 -4.78 -47.48 -47.15
N SER A 481 -3.64 -46.77 -47.30
CA SER A 481 -3.25 -45.87 -48.42
C SER A 481 -3.85 -44.47 -48.38
N ALA A 482 -3.25 -43.39 -48.88
CA ALA A 482 -1.91 -42.96 -49.27
C ALA A 482 -2.05 -41.45 -49.56
N ASP A 483 -0.93 -40.73 -49.53
CA ASP A 483 -0.68 -39.31 -49.84
C ASP A 483 -1.44 -38.78 -51.10
N PRO A 484 -1.75 -37.46 -51.20
CA PRO A 484 -0.80 -36.59 -51.92
C PRO A 484 -0.70 -35.11 -51.48
N ARG A 485 0.54 -34.60 -51.52
CA ARG A 485 1.02 -33.37 -52.22
C ARG A 485 0.54 -31.96 -51.79
N HIS A 486 1.53 -31.20 -51.32
CA HIS A 486 2.05 -29.90 -51.81
C HIS A 486 1.15 -28.98 -52.69
N GLU A 487 0.91 -27.74 -52.22
CA GLU A 487 1.20 -26.45 -52.90
C GLU A 487 0.86 -25.29 -51.94
N GLY A 488 1.82 -24.41 -51.61
CA GLY A 488 1.79 -22.97 -51.93
C GLY A 488 0.95 -22.17 -50.90
N GLY A 489 1.43 -21.24 -50.08
CA GLY A 489 2.53 -20.29 -50.20
C GLY A 489 1.97 -18.95 -49.73
N ASP A 490 2.40 -18.42 -48.59
CA ASP A 490 2.63 -16.99 -48.45
C ASP A 490 3.49 -16.69 -47.21
N ARG A 491 4.59 -15.98 -47.46
CA ARG A 491 5.51 -15.46 -46.45
C ARG A 491 5.02 -14.05 -46.11
N HIS A 492 4.51 -13.86 -44.90
CA HIS A 492 4.44 -12.53 -44.31
C HIS A 492 5.71 -12.30 -43.48
N GLU A 493 6.64 -11.56 -44.06
CA GLU A 493 7.69 -10.84 -43.33
C GLU A 493 7.02 -9.84 -42.38
N VAL A 494 7.27 -9.99 -41.07
CA VAL A 494 6.87 -9.00 -40.07
C VAL A 494 8.04 -8.02 -39.98
N GLY A 495 7.85 -6.84 -40.58
CA GLY A 495 8.74 -5.71 -40.45
C GLY A 495 8.78 -5.19 -39.01
N GLU A 496 9.96 -4.72 -38.60
CA GLU A 496 10.16 -3.91 -37.41
C GLU A 496 9.36 -2.62 -37.53
N GLU A 497 8.13 -2.61 -37.02
CA GLU A 497 7.44 -1.37 -36.64
C GLU A 497 8.00 -0.93 -35.28
N SER A 498 8.86 0.09 -35.33
CA SER A 498 9.20 0.93 -34.20
C SER A 498 7.91 1.53 -33.64
N LEU A 499 7.42 0.92 -32.55
CA LEU A 499 6.32 1.42 -31.74
C LEU A 499 6.70 2.79 -31.18
N GLU A 500 6.04 3.85 -31.66
CA GLU A 500 6.08 5.13 -30.95
C GLU A 500 5.43 4.95 -29.57
N PRO A 501 6.03 5.49 -28.50
CA PRO A 501 5.51 5.34 -27.15
C PRO A 501 4.13 5.99 -27.03
N SER A 502 3.24 5.35 -26.29
CA SER A 502 1.89 5.85 -26.01
C SER A 502 1.91 7.14 -25.18
N ASP A 503 0.84 7.94 -25.23
CA ASP A 503 0.67 9.16 -24.40
C ASP A 503 0.84 8.88 -22.89
N ALA A 504 0.57 7.65 -22.46
CA ALA A 504 0.77 7.17 -21.09
C ALA A 504 2.25 6.91 -20.74
N GLU A 505 3.08 6.52 -21.72
CA GLU A 505 4.53 6.36 -21.57
C GLU A 505 5.26 7.71 -21.61
N LEU A 506 4.74 8.69 -22.36
CA LEU A 506 5.19 10.09 -22.32
C LEU A 506 4.86 10.78 -20.98
N ALA A 507 3.72 10.44 -20.37
CA ALA A 507 3.35 10.98 -19.05
C ALA A 507 4.31 10.56 -17.92
N ALA A 508 5.09 9.48 -18.08
CA ALA A 508 5.98 8.95 -17.05
C ALA A 508 7.25 9.79 -16.79
N SER A 509 7.54 10.83 -17.59
CA SER A 509 8.65 11.76 -17.29
C SER A 509 8.41 13.19 -17.79
N LEU A 510 7.39 13.85 -17.25
CA LEU A 510 7.29 15.31 -17.43
C LEU A 510 8.51 15.98 -16.78
N PRO A 511 9.34 16.73 -17.53
CA PRO A 511 10.50 17.40 -16.96
C PRO A 511 10.06 18.44 -15.93
N LEU A 512 10.77 18.48 -14.80
CA LEU A 512 10.51 19.46 -13.74
C LEU A 512 10.69 20.89 -14.26
N PRO A 513 9.76 21.82 -13.97
CA PRO A 513 9.89 23.22 -14.36
C PRO A 513 11.17 23.86 -13.79
N ASN A 514 11.93 24.56 -14.63
CA ASN A 514 13.10 25.31 -14.17
C ASN A 514 12.67 26.65 -13.53
N LEU A 515 12.46 26.64 -12.21
CA LEU A 515 11.98 27.82 -11.48
C LEU A 515 13.00 28.98 -11.38
N ARG A 516 14.22 28.83 -11.90
CA ARG A 516 15.18 29.94 -12.04
C ARG A 516 14.90 30.81 -13.26
N ASP A 517 14.11 30.31 -14.21
CA ASP A 517 13.66 31.08 -15.36
C ASP A 517 12.50 32.00 -14.93
N PRO A 518 12.63 33.34 -15.05
CA PRO A 518 11.57 34.28 -14.70
C PRO A 518 10.25 34.05 -15.47
N VAL A 519 10.31 33.51 -16.70
CA VAL A 519 9.11 33.17 -17.49
C VAL A 519 8.37 32.02 -16.84
N VAL A 520 9.08 30.91 -16.57
CA VAL A 520 8.53 29.73 -15.90
C VAL A 520 8.04 30.08 -14.49
N GLN A 521 8.69 31.03 -13.82
CA GLN A 521 8.24 31.52 -12.52
C GLN A 521 6.90 32.28 -12.61
N ALA A 522 6.71 33.11 -13.64
CA ALA A 522 5.44 33.81 -13.88
C ALA A 522 4.31 32.82 -14.23
N GLU A 523 4.60 31.82 -15.07
CA GLU A 523 3.67 30.71 -15.36
C GLU A 523 3.22 30.00 -14.09
N ARG A 524 4.19 29.64 -13.23
CA ARG A 524 3.91 28.99 -11.96
C ARG A 524 3.01 29.84 -11.07
N GLN A 525 3.29 31.14 -10.96
CA GLN A 525 2.47 32.05 -10.16
C GLN A 525 1.05 32.19 -10.69
N LEU A 526 0.88 32.19 -12.01
CA LEU A 526 -0.44 32.20 -12.63
C LEU A 526 -1.21 30.92 -12.32
N LEU A 527 -0.58 29.74 -12.42
CA LEU A 527 -1.18 28.47 -12.05
C LEU A 527 -1.52 28.38 -10.56
N GLN A 528 -0.68 28.93 -9.68
CA GLN A 528 -0.98 29.07 -8.26
C GLN A 528 -2.22 29.95 -8.04
N CYS A 529 -2.35 31.08 -8.74
CA CYS A 529 -3.54 31.93 -8.64
C CYS A 529 -4.80 31.20 -9.13
N LEU A 530 -4.72 30.52 -10.28
CA LEU A 530 -5.82 29.73 -10.82
C LEU A 530 -6.28 28.65 -9.83
N LEU A 531 -5.35 27.90 -9.24
CA LEU A 531 -5.67 26.79 -8.35
C LEU A 531 -6.08 27.24 -6.93
N GLN A 532 -5.49 28.32 -6.41
CA GLN A 532 -5.74 28.73 -5.02
C GLN A 532 -6.82 29.81 -4.87
N PHE A 533 -6.99 30.65 -5.89
CA PHE A 533 -7.87 31.82 -5.87
C PHE A 533 -8.63 31.96 -7.19
N PRO A 534 -9.35 30.91 -7.64
CA PRO A 534 -9.99 30.91 -8.96
C PRO A 534 -11.03 32.03 -9.15
N ASP A 535 -11.61 32.52 -8.07
CA ASP A 535 -12.62 33.58 -8.07
C ASP A 535 -12.04 35.00 -8.21
N VAL A 536 -10.72 35.15 -8.08
CA VAL A 536 -10.01 36.41 -8.36
C VAL A 536 -9.67 36.52 -9.85
N VAL A 537 -9.70 35.41 -10.59
CA VAL A 537 -9.38 35.37 -12.02
C VAL A 537 -10.61 35.82 -12.81
N ASP A 538 -10.45 36.83 -13.67
CA ASP A 538 -11.51 37.22 -14.61
C ASP A 538 -11.86 36.02 -15.53
N PRO A 539 -13.12 35.56 -15.56
CA PRO A 539 -13.54 34.49 -16.46
C PRO A 539 -13.25 34.75 -17.93
N LEU A 540 -13.14 36.03 -18.34
CA LEU A 540 -12.78 36.41 -19.70
C LEU A 540 -11.27 36.26 -20.00
N SER A 541 -10.42 36.12 -18.97
CA SER A 541 -8.97 35.98 -19.13
C SER A 541 -8.54 34.55 -19.47
N LEU A 542 -9.27 33.52 -19.02
CA LEU A 542 -8.93 32.13 -19.35
C LEU A 542 -8.99 31.81 -20.85
N PRO A 543 -10.04 32.21 -21.60
CA PRO A 543 -10.09 31.98 -23.04
C PRO A 543 -9.01 32.71 -23.85
N LEU A 544 -8.33 33.70 -23.25
CA LEU A 544 -7.22 34.40 -23.88
C LEU A 544 -5.91 33.60 -23.81
N LEU A 545 -5.83 32.59 -22.94
CA LEU A 545 -4.66 31.77 -22.75
C LEU A 545 -4.78 30.45 -23.53
N GLU A 546 -3.69 30.07 -24.19
CA GLU A 546 -3.56 28.79 -24.88
C GLU A 546 -2.58 27.89 -24.12
N VAL A 547 -2.75 26.57 -24.26
CA VAL A 547 -1.78 25.60 -23.71
C VAL A 547 -0.37 25.90 -24.20
N GLY A 548 -0.25 26.31 -25.47
CA GLY A 548 1.00 26.70 -26.10
C GLY A 548 1.60 28.02 -25.57
N ASP A 549 0.97 28.71 -24.62
CA ASP A 549 1.56 29.88 -23.98
C ASP A 549 2.57 29.52 -22.90
N PHE A 550 2.34 28.41 -22.21
CA PHE A 550 3.22 27.90 -21.17
C PHE A 550 4.46 27.26 -21.81
N SER A 551 5.65 27.59 -21.33
CA SER A 551 6.93 27.08 -21.82
C SER A 551 7.33 25.77 -21.16
N ALA A 552 6.98 25.56 -19.87
CA ALA A 552 7.28 24.32 -19.19
C ALA A 552 6.24 23.23 -19.53
N PRO A 553 6.65 22.03 -20.02
CA PRO A 553 5.71 20.96 -20.36
C PRO A 553 4.77 20.57 -19.21
N ALA A 554 5.28 20.54 -17.98
CA ALA A 554 4.43 20.24 -16.83
C ALA A 554 3.37 21.32 -16.55
N HIS A 555 3.69 22.61 -16.77
CA HIS A 555 2.73 23.71 -16.65
C HIS A 555 1.67 23.67 -17.76
N GLN A 556 2.05 23.25 -18.98
CA GLN A 556 1.10 23.05 -20.07
C GLN A 556 0.03 22.01 -19.70
N VAL A 557 0.43 20.89 -19.10
CA VAL A 557 -0.49 19.84 -18.67
C VAL A 557 -1.38 20.30 -17.50
N VAL A 558 -0.84 21.06 -16.55
CA VAL A 558 -1.65 21.65 -15.48
C VAL A 558 -2.67 22.64 -16.06
N PHE A 559 -2.25 23.53 -16.95
CA PHE A 559 -3.15 24.51 -17.57
C PHE A 559 -4.21 23.84 -18.44
N SER A 560 -3.85 22.83 -19.25
CA SER A 560 -4.81 22.11 -20.09
C SER A 560 -5.88 21.41 -19.25
N THR A 561 -5.49 20.88 -18.08
CA THR A 561 -6.44 20.32 -17.10
C THR A 561 -7.40 21.39 -16.59
N VAL A 562 -6.88 22.55 -16.17
CA VAL A 562 -7.70 23.68 -15.69
C VAL A 562 -8.62 24.21 -16.79
N ALA A 563 -8.12 24.36 -18.01
CA ALA A 563 -8.91 24.83 -19.15
C ALA A 563 -9.99 23.83 -19.57
N GLY A 564 -9.72 22.53 -19.47
CA GLY A 564 -10.69 21.47 -19.77
C GLY A 564 -11.83 21.38 -18.75
N VAL A 565 -11.53 21.61 -17.46
CA VAL A 565 -12.54 21.61 -16.39
C VAL A 565 -13.26 22.97 -16.28
N GLY A 566 -12.55 24.06 -16.56
CA GLY A 566 -13.01 25.44 -16.36
C GLY A 566 -12.85 25.94 -14.91
N LEU A 567 -13.06 27.25 -14.70
CA LEU A 567 -13.14 27.84 -13.36
C LEU A 567 -14.39 27.33 -12.62
N PRO A 568 -14.33 27.21 -11.28
CA PRO A 568 -15.46 26.76 -10.50
C PRO A 568 -16.64 27.73 -10.62
N ALA A 569 -17.84 27.18 -10.77
CA ALA A 569 -19.06 27.97 -10.63
C ALA A 569 -19.17 28.49 -9.18
N PRO A 570 -19.84 29.64 -8.93
CA PRO A 570 -19.97 30.20 -7.58
C PRO A 570 -20.63 29.26 -6.54
N THR A 571 -21.38 28.26 -7.00
CA THR A 571 -22.04 27.25 -6.17
C THR A 571 -21.18 26.02 -5.89
N MET A 572 -20.01 25.91 -6.53
CA MET A 572 -19.11 24.77 -6.42
C MET A 572 -18.12 25.00 -5.27
N SER A 573 -17.93 24.00 -4.41
CA SER A 573 -16.92 24.05 -3.35
C SER A 573 -15.52 23.91 -3.94
N ALA A 574 -14.50 24.50 -3.28
CA ALA A 574 -13.11 24.33 -3.70
C ALA A 574 -12.68 22.84 -3.70
N PRO A 575 -13.02 22.01 -2.68
CA PRO A 575 -12.74 20.57 -2.73
C PRO A 575 -13.41 19.83 -3.90
N ALA A 576 -14.65 20.19 -4.24
CA ALA A 576 -15.33 19.59 -5.39
C ALA A 576 -14.64 19.95 -6.70
N TRP A 577 -14.26 21.22 -6.87
CA TRP A 577 -13.56 21.68 -8.06
C TRP A 577 -12.19 21.00 -8.21
N HIS A 578 -11.42 20.91 -7.13
CA HIS A 578 -10.16 20.17 -7.16
C HIS A 578 -10.32 18.67 -7.39
N SER A 579 -11.41 18.06 -6.91
CA SER A 579 -11.71 16.66 -7.23
C SER A 579 -11.97 16.48 -8.73
N ALA A 580 -12.68 17.40 -9.37
CA ALA A 580 -12.88 17.39 -10.81
C ALA A 580 -11.56 17.59 -11.58
N LEU A 581 -10.68 18.49 -11.11
CA LEU A 581 -9.34 18.65 -11.67
C LEU A 581 -8.51 17.36 -11.56
N ALA A 582 -8.51 16.71 -10.39
CA ALA A 582 -7.77 15.48 -10.17
C ALA A 582 -8.33 14.29 -10.98
N GLU A 583 -9.61 14.28 -11.30
CA GLU A 583 -10.24 13.27 -12.16
C GLU A 583 -9.88 13.47 -13.64
N ALA A 584 -9.78 14.73 -14.08
CA ALA A 584 -9.37 15.07 -15.44
C ALA A 584 -7.84 15.01 -15.66
N ALA A 585 -7.06 15.10 -14.59
CA ALA A 585 -5.60 15.16 -14.64
C ALA A 585 -4.93 13.78 -14.89
N PRO A 586 -3.83 13.74 -15.67
CA PRO A 586 -2.92 12.60 -15.66
C PRO A 586 -2.29 12.40 -14.27
N LEU A 587 -2.13 11.14 -13.85
CA LEU A 587 -1.53 10.80 -12.54
C LEU A 587 -0.17 11.46 -12.29
N ALA A 588 0.61 11.67 -13.35
CA ALA A 588 1.95 12.26 -13.28
C ALA A 588 1.98 13.70 -12.73
N ILE A 589 0.90 14.47 -12.85
CA ILE A 589 0.83 15.86 -12.36
C ILE A 589 0.12 16.01 -11.03
N HIS A 590 -0.41 14.93 -10.43
CA HIS A 590 -1.10 14.99 -9.14
C HIS A 590 -0.23 15.61 -8.02
N PRO A 591 1.07 15.27 -7.88
CA PRO A 591 1.94 15.92 -6.91
C PRO A 591 2.06 17.43 -7.17
N MET A 592 2.16 17.85 -8.43
CA MET A 592 2.28 19.25 -8.82
C MET A 592 0.97 20.03 -8.56
N LEU A 593 -0.19 19.43 -8.80
CA LEU A 593 -1.47 20.05 -8.44
C LEU A 593 -1.57 20.29 -6.93
N ALA A 594 -1.21 19.30 -6.12
CA ALA A 594 -1.18 19.45 -4.66
C ALA A 594 -0.15 20.50 -4.20
N GLU A 595 1.04 20.52 -4.81
CA GLU A 595 2.08 21.51 -4.54
C GLU A 595 1.59 22.94 -4.86
N LEU A 596 1.06 23.15 -6.07
CA LEU A 596 0.60 24.46 -6.54
C LEU A 596 -0.64 24.95 -5.80
N ALA A 597 -1.50 24.05 -5.29
CA ALA A 597 -2.67 24.39 -4.49
C ALA A 597 -2.33 24.88 -3.07
N VAL A 598 -1.08 24.72 -2.62
CA VAL A 598 -0.63 25.09 -1.26
C VAL A 598 0.56 26.06 -1.28
N ALA A 599 1.27 26.19 -2.40
CA ALA A 599 2.50 26.97 -2.47
C ALA A 599 2.32 28.47 -2.22
N PRO A 600 3.22 29.11 -1.46
CA PRO A 600 3.13 30.54 -1.19
C PRO A 600 3.29 31.34 -2.49
N LEU A 601 2.46 32.38 -2.63
CA LEU A 601 2.61 33.40 -3.66
C LEU A 601 3.61 34.46 -3.20
N PRO A 602 4.51 34.96 -4.07
CA PRO A 602 5.45 36.04 -3.76
C PRO A 602 4.77 37.42 -3.81
N VAL A 603 3.55 37.54 -3.26
CA VAL A 603 2.77 38.77 -3.20
C VAL A 603 2.15 38.92 -1.81
N LEU A 604 1.96 40.16 -1.37
CA LEU A 604 1.19 40.44 -0.17
C LEU A 604 -0.28 40.16 -0.46
N LEU A 605 -0.84 39.19 0.25
CA LEU A 605 -2.27 38.93 0.25
C LEU A 605 -2.98 40.02 1.05
N ASP A 606 -4.17 40.41 0.60
CA ASP A 606 -5.02 41.35 1.32
C ASP A 606 -5.35 40.76 2.71
N PRO A 607 -5.10 41.50 3.80
CA PRO A 607 -5.22 40.96 5.16
C PRO A 607 -6.67 40.69 5.58
N THR A 608 -7.66 41.25 4.87
CA THR A 608 -9.09 41.08 5.16
C THR A 608 -9.66 39.89 4.41
N THR A 609 -9.30 39.74 3.14
CA THR A 609 -9.86 38.74 2.23
C THR A 609 -8.96 37.52 2.05
N GLY A 610 -7.66 37.64 2.36
CA GLY A 610 -6.67 36.59 2.19
C GLY A 610 -6.28 36.33 0.73
N ARG A 611 -6.54 37.28 -0.18
CA ARG A 611 -6.44 37.10 -1.64
C ARG A 611 -5.35 37.98 -2.27
N PRO A 612 -4.77 37.56 -3.41
CA PRO A 612 -3.95 38.45 -4.23
C PRO A 612 -4.82 39.56 -4.85
N ALA A 613 -4.21 40.70 -5.17
CA ALA A 613 -4.91 41.78 -5.88
C ALA A 613 -5.22 41.36 -7.33
N ALA A 614 -6.41 41.70 -7.86
CA ALA A 614 -6.80 41.36 -9.23
C ALA A 614 -5.76 41.81 -10.28
N ARG A 615 -5.28 43.06 -10.16
CA ARG A 615 -4.20 43.61 -11.01
C ARG A 615 -2.92 42.76 -11.06
N TYR A 616 -2.61 42.04 -9.99
CA TYR A 616 -1.44 41.16 -9.96
C TYR A 616 -1.69 39.92 -10.82
N VAL A 617 -2.88 39.32 -10.72
CA VAL A 617 -3.28 38.19 -11.57
C VAL A 617 -3.32 38.61 -13.03
N ASP A 618 -3.90 39.77 -13.34
CA ASP A 618 -3.97 40.31 -14.70
C ASP A 618 -2.56 40.51 -15.29
N SER A 619 -1.63 41.07 -14.50
CA SER A 619 -0.24 41.23 -14.94
C SER A 619 0.46 39.90 -15.25
N LEU A 620 0.11 38.81 -14.55
CA LEU A 620 0.64 37.48 -14.84
C LEU A 620 0.07 36.90 -16.14
N VAL A 621 -1.24 37.09 -16.39
CA VAL A 621 -1.89 36.70 -17.64
C VAL A 621 -1.24 37.43 -18.81
N THR A 622 -1.10 38.76 -18.72
CA THR A 622 -0.42 39.54 -19.75
C THR A 622 1.01 39.05 -19.95
N ARG A 623 1.78 38.86 -18.87
CA ARG A 623 3.17 38.44 -18.97
C ARG A 623 3.35 37.09 -19.67
N VAL A 624 2.53 36.09 -19.32
CA VAL A 624 2.58 34.75 -19.93
C VAL A 624 2.24 34.84 -21.43
N ARG A 625 1.20 35.59 -21.78
CA ARG A 625 0.77 35.76 -23.19
C ARG A 625 1.78 36.57 -24.01
N GLU A 626 2.40 37.60 -23.44
CA GLU A 626 3.40 38.44 -24.11
C GLU A 626 4.63 37.60 -24.52
N VAL A 627 5.12 36.76 -23.60
CA VAL A 627 6.27 35.89 -23.85
C VAL A 627 5.93 34.84 -24.90
N ALA A 628 4.74 34.25 -24.82
CA ALA A 628 4.26 33.27 -25.79
C ALA A 628 4.18 33.85 -27.22
N LEU A 629 3.53 35.00 -27.38
CA LEU A 629 3.42 35.69 -28.66
C LEU A 629 4.79 36.07 -29.22
N SER A 630 5.69 36.56 -28.37
CA SER A 630 7.07 36.90 -28.77
C SER A 630 7.83 35.68 -29.31
N ARG A 631 7.69 34.51 -28.66
CA ARG A 631 8.26 33.25 -29.13
C ARG A 631 7.65 32.81 -30.47
N GLN A 632 6.32 32.80 -30.57
CA GLN A 632 5.63 32.41 -31.80
C GLN A 632 5.97 33.32 -32.99
N ILE A 633 6.15 34.63 -32.76
CA ILE A 633 6.63 35.58 -33.76
C ILE A 633 8.03 35.20 -34.22
N ALA A 634 8.96 34.94 -33.29
CA ALA A 634 10.33 34.55 -33.63
C ALA A 634 10.37 33.24 -34.45
N ASP A 635 9.59 32.24 -34.07
CA ASP A 635 9.48 30.96 -34.77
C ASP A 635 8.89 31.11 -36.17
N THR A 636 7.79 31.86 -36.29
CA THR A 636 7.12 32.13 -37.58
C THR A 636 8.04 32.91 -38.52
N LEU A 637 8.78 33.88 -37.98
CA LEU A 637 9.76 34.67 -38.73
C LEU A 637 10.95 33.80 -39.18
N GLY A 638 11.37 32.85 -38.34
CA GLY A 638 12.36 31.83 -38.71
C GLY A 638 11.86 30.88 -39.80
N GLN A 639 10.60 30.46 -39.75
CA GLN A 639 9.95 29.64 -40.80
C GLN A 639 9.89 30.41 -42.13
N LEU A 640 9.47 31.67 -42.10
CA LEU A 640 9.40 32.52 -43.29
C LEU A 640 10.77 32.68 -43.94
N ARG A 641 11.82 32.96 -43.16
CA ARG A 641 13.21 33.04 -43.66
C ARG A 641 13.69 31.75 -44.32
N ARG A 642 13.33 30.58 -43.78
CA ARG A 642 13.67 29.27 -44.38
C ARG A 642 12.91 29.04 -45.69
N GLN A 643 11.66 29.49 -45.77
CA GLN A 643 10.86 29.41 -46.98
C GLN A 643 11.42 30.36 -48.07
N ASP A 644 11.82 31.57 -47.71
CA ASP A 644 12.43 32.54 -48.64
C ASP A 644 13.77 32.07 -49.22
N ALA A 645 14.53 31.27 -48.46
CA ALA A 645 15.79 30.68 -48.90
C ALA A 645 15.62 29.45 -49.81
N SER A 646 14.42 28.89 -49.93
CA SER A 646 14.15 27.66 -50.69
C SER A 646 13.62 27.98 -52.10
N PRO A 647 14.30 27.56 -53.19
CA PRO A 647 13.91 27.87 -54.57
C PRO A 647 12.54 27.34 -55.00
N ASP A 648 12.12 26.18 -54.46
CA ASP A 648 10.85 25.50 -54.78
C ASP A 648 9.75 25.74 -53.72
N SER A 649 9.84 26.83 -52.95
CA SER A 649 8.86 27.09 -51.90
C SER A 649 7.49 27.50 -52.46
N ASP A 650 6.46 26.75 -52.06
CA ASP A 650 5.05 26.97 -52.37
C ASP A 650 4.61 28.41 -52.00
N PRO A 651 4.22 29.25 -52.98
CA PRO A 651 3.80 30.63 -52.75
C PRO A 651 2.61 30.78 -51.80
N ASP A 652 1.67 29.83 -51.79
CA ASP A 652 0.48 29.91 -50.95
C ASP A 652 0.81 29.63 -49.49
N ARG A 653 1.68 28.65 -49.22
CA ARG A 653 2.21 28.40 -47.87
C ARG A 653 2.99 29.59 -47.35
N ARG A 654 3.82 30.23 -48.18
CA ARG A 654 4.57 31.44 -47.78
C ARG A 654 3.63 32.58 -47.40
N ARG A 655 2.60 32.82 -48.20
CA ARG A 655 1.58 33.84 -47.93
C ARG A 655 0.85 33.56 -46.62
N ALA A 656 0.49 32.31 -46.36
CA ALA A 656 -0.13 31.91 -45.10
C ALA A 656 0.77 32.17 -43.88
N THR A 657 2.07 31.84 -43.97
CA THR A 657 3.06 32.15 -42.91
C THR A 657 3.16 33.66 -42.65
N ALA A 658 3.19 34.48 -43.71
CA ALA A 658 3.28 35.93 -43.59
C ALA A 658 2.02 36.57 -42.97
N ILE A 659 0.84 36.09 -43.33
CA ILE A 659 -0.43 36.51 -42.70
C ILE A 659 -0.41 36.17 -41.21
N ARG A 660 -0.04 34.93 -40.85
CA ARG A 660 0.08 34.50 -39.45
C ARG A 660 1.03 35.38 -38.65
N LEU A 661 2.19 35.74 -39.22
CA LEU A 661 3.14 36.65 -38.57
C LEU A 661 2.51 38.02 -38.27
N GLN A 662 1.77 38.59 -39.24
CA GLN A 662 1.10 39.87 -39.06
C GLN A 662 0.02 39.81 -37.99
N ASP A 663 -0.75 38.72 -37.93
CA ASP A 663 -1.79 38.51 -36.93
C ASP A 663 -1.19 38.42 -35.51
N LEU A 664 -0.10 37.67 -35.35
CA LEU A 664 0.63 37.57 -34.08
C LEU A 664 1.20 38.92 -33.62
N GLN A 665 1.74 39.72 -34.54
CA GLN A 665 2.25 41.06 -34.23
C GLN A 665 1.15 42.02 -33.78
N ARG A 666 -0.03 41.97 -34.42
CA ARG A 666 -1.20 42.76 -34.00
C ARG A 666 -1.69 42.33 -32.62
N ALA A 667 -1.74 41.02 -32.35
CA ALA A 667 -2.14 40.50 -31.05
C ALA A 667 -1.18 40.97 -29.94
N LEU A 668 0.13 40.96 -30.19
CA LEU A 668 1.13 41.46 -29.22
C LEU A 668 1.00 42.97 -28.98
N ALA A 669 0.74 43.75 -30.03
CA ALA A 669 0.52 45.20 -29.89
C ALA A 669 -0.74 45.49 -29.05
N ALA A 670 -1.86 44.83 -29.36
CA ALA A 670 -3.10 44.98 -28.61
C ALA A 670 -2.97 44.58 -27.14
N LEU A 671 -2.10 43.61 -26.82
CA LEU A 671 -1.84 43.20 -25.44
C LEU A 671 -1.03 44.26 -24.68
N ARG A 672 -0.05 44.90 -25.33
CA ARG A 672 0.78 45.97 -24.72
C ARG A 672 0.00 47.26 -24.49
N ASP A 673 -0.89 47.62 -25.41
CA ASP A 673 -1.76 48.79 -25.26
C ASP A 673 -2.72 48.66 -24.05
N ARG A 674 -3.02 47.43 -23.59
CA ARG A 674 -3.83 47.16 -22.38
C ARG A 674 -3.04 47.27 -21.06
N ASP A 675 -1.72 47.16 -21.10
CA ASP A 675 -0.85 47.28 -19.91
C ASP A 675 -0.52 48.75 -19.57
N ASP A 676 -0.71 49.66 -20.54
CA ASP A 676 -0.47 51.11 -20.40
C ASP A 676 -1.70 51.90 -19.88
N GLU A 677 -2.86 51.24 -19.71
CA GLU A 677 -4.11 51.74 -19.10
C GLU A 677 -4.26 51.27 -17.64
#